data_AF-A0A8B8BT25-F1
#
_entry.id   AF-A0A8B8BT25-F1
#
_cell.length_a   1.000
_cell.length_b   1.000
_cell.length_c   1.000
_cell.angle_alpha   90.00
_cell.angle_beta   90.00
_cell.angle_gamma   90.00
#
_symmetry.space_group_name_H-M   'P 1'
#
loop_
_entity.id
_entity.type
_entity.pdbx_description
1 polymer ?
#
loop_
_entity_poly.entity_id
_entity_poly.type
_entity_poly.pdbx_seq_one_letter_code
_entity_poly.pdbx_strand_id
1 'polypeptide(L)'
;MEFINLIIFLKGYIIAFAYDDLSKNKFATQSTTAVPPLWDPNRYGAAKAVDRDLMTCMTTKPIGTTSEHNTVWWKVDLGEVYSIYSFNILFKNYKNEESRQRGRFAGFSIFVSTDETSDNSSLCYKDGPTLPPLNFTRTCETYGRYVTFYNERKLGVTYPKEYVVYPVYTELCEVTVLGCQAVGVYGDSCTEPCPPNCRDNVCHIQKGTCFGCVPGWLDITCNKKCVGGWYGVDCKQQCSGHCRDNTVCNHVTGQCDKGCVDGWRGALCDKECEDGSYGNNCVHNCSGNCLSDSACNKQNGHCEEGCKPGYTNALCNEHCVSGHYGHMCEQACSGHCLNNTICDYIDGRCSSGCQPGYIGKLCNASCKNGHYGKNCSLVCPSNCKTCNPTDGTCSCYAGWMGTNCSIACHQSYGENCQYPCSQFCINRTCDPFNGTCLTSCRKEYFDEKCTSEINADHMNVESNVTPVAVGGTLSALVVLIIVVATLSIRYKRKSNKMTKKTSRTSKEKQKMTMQSLQRKSYLNYDSTQSDDADEADDSTPTLPERTTRGLPTNKNIPVRNIKAQIANMSAKENTGFKIEYNEIPHGELHPCLEAKKPENKVKNRYTTIYPYDHSRVVLSSINDNGGYINASYIEDTKGQKTYIATQGPKPKTIADFWTLISQEEVTVIVCLTNLKEGAKNKCAQYWPNVNDKLQGGNITVRHLSESTYAEHVIRRFKIHNKAKQQDCLVTMFHYTAWADHGVADPLSLVVFHRQVMKATAKSTGKYTLVHCSAGVGRTGTYIALDALYREGQNTGKINVPLYVKTMRKDRMNMIQGEEQYKLLYLALMEAFRGPSRCVPTQMFLSEYQQQDSYTNCGNASKISSLSSEFEELLSLRKVYSQKDYESGRAHITANYTQSVLPVEEYMCHLSYSKGHNTYYNAILLQSFLEKDCIISAQYPLPDYSEDLLRLVQDFNARIVVFLCPIKDLASSSAWFPTKTQVKFVGDFTVKHVSEAKGSHVTITKLVLQSKENSDIRITVLECPTWRERQSTADKRVLLDVIKEVKTEKTYQEGRILVQSSDGATRCGPFCVVYNALEQITVDREVDIFTIARQLQVRRPEFVSTLEEYQLSYDTVGEYLLNDCVYGNV
;
A
#
# COMPACT_ATOMS: atom_id res chain seq x y z
N MET A 1 15.44 49.27 58.27
CA MET A 1 15.84 48.76 56.94
C MET A 1 14.85 49.28 55.93
N GLU A 2 15.07 50.47 55.35
CA GLU A 2 14.03 51.18 54.58
C GLU A 2 14.43 51.52 53.13
N PHE A 3 15.61 51.11 52.68
CA PHE A 3 16.14 51.46 51.36
C PHE A 3 15.95 50.41 50.24
N ILE A 4 15.29 49.28 50.54
CA ILE A 4 15.10 48.17 49.58
C ILE A 4 13.68 48.14 48.99
N ASN A 5 12.67 48.62 49.72
CA ASN A 5 11.27 48.58 49.27
C ASN A 5 10.94 49.57 48.13
N LEU A 6 11.83 50.52 47.82
CA LEU A 6 11.58 51.53 46.78
C LEU A 6 11.93 51.08 45.34
N ILE A 7 12.78 50.05 45.20
CA ILE A 7 13.25 49.59 43.87
C ILE A 7 12.30 48.56 43.23
N ILE A 8 11.53 47.83 44.03
CA ILE A 8 10.63 46.76 43.55
C ILE A 8 9.35 47.32 42.90
N PHE A 9 8.96 48.56 43.23
CA PHE A 9 7.73 49.19 42.71
C PHE A 9 7.82 49.76 41.29
N LEU A 10 8.96 49.68 40.60
CA LEU A 10 9.19 50.31 39.29
C LEU A 10 9.55 49.35 38.14
N LYS A 11 9.36 48.04 38.32
CA LYS A 11 9.41 47.06 37.21
C LYS A 11 8.04 46.50 36.78
N GLY A 12 6.95 47.12 37.22
CA GLY A 12 5.63 47.00 36.59
C GLY A 12 5.53 47.80 35.29
N TYR A 13 6.51 47.69 34.40
CA TYR A 13 6.45 48.35 33.09
C TYR A 13 5.49 47.56 32.21
N ILE A 14 4.32 48.13 31.94
CA ILE A 14 3.44 47.67 30.88
C ILE A 14 4.24 47.78 29.57
N ILE A 15 4.47 46.66 28.89
CA ILE A 15 5.00 46.68 27.52
C ILE A 15 3.88 47.26 26.65
N ALA A 16 4.04 48.54 26.30
CA ALA A 16 3.17 49.19 25.33
C ALA A 16 3.54 48.67 23.94
N PHE A 17 2.84 47.63 23.48
CA PHE A 17 2.98 47.11 22.13
C PHE A 17 2.78 48.23 21.10
N ALA A 18 3.69 48.37 20.15
CA ALA A 18 3.70 49.43 19.15
C ALA A 18 2.74 49.12 17.98
N TYR A 19 1.51 48.71 18.29
CA TYR A 19 0.49 48.40 17.29
C TYR A 19 -0.42 49.59 17.03
N ASP A 20 -0.48 50.00 15.77
CA ASP A 20 -1.32 51.07 15.27
C ASP A 20 -2.71 50.57 14.90
N ASP A 21 -3.68 51.48 15.01
CA ASP A 21 -5.03 51.33 14.45
C ASP A 21 -4.98 51.51 12.93
N LEU A 22 -4.97 50.36 12.24
CA LEU A 22 -4.92 50.23 10.79
C LEU A 22 -6.22 50.67 10.12
N SER A 23 -7.34 50.64 10.84
CA SER A 23 -8.69 50.95 10.35
C SER A 23 -8.97 52.45 10.25
N LYS A 24 -8.21 53.31 10.94
CA LYS A 24 -8.40 54.78 10.97
C LYS A 24 -8.67 55.39 9.60
N ASN A 25 -9.83 56.02 9.44
CA ASN A 25 -10.25 56.73 8.22
C ASN A 25 -10.16 55.88 6.93
N LYS A 26 -10.15 54.55 7.05
CA LYS A 26 -10.13 53.63 5.90
C LYS A 26 -11.49 53.58 5.22
N PHE A 27 -11.51 53.08 3.99
CA PHE A 27 -12.75 52.95 3.22
C PHE A 27 -13.62 51.84 3.82
N ALA A 28 -14.79 52.21 4.34
CA ALA A 28 -15.74 51.28 4.93
C ALA A 28 -17.08 51.27 4.19
N THR A 29 -17.69 50.09 4.12
CA THR A 29 -18.94 49.80 3.40
C THR A 29 -19.86 48.95 4.27
N GLN A 30 -21.17 48.94 3.97
CA GLN A 30 -22.13 48.13 4.70
C GLN A 30 -23.28 47.67 3.82
N SER A 31 -23.80 46.49 4.14
CA SER A 31 -24.95 45.82 3.49
C SER A 31 -26.18 46.71 3.28
N THR A 32 -26.53 47.51 4.30
CA THR A 32 -27.71 48.38 4.32
C THR A 32 -27.44 49.58 5.21
N THR A 33 -28.12 50.70 4.98
CA THR A 33 -28.05 51.91 5.82
C THR A 33 -29.44 52.24 6.34
N ALA A 34 -29.56 52.59 7.61
CA ALA A 34 -30.80 53.11 8.20
C ALA A 34 -31.15 54.48 7.60
N VAL A 35 -32.44 54.84 7.57
CA VAL A 35 -32.89 56.13 7.02
C VAL A 35 -32.32 57.28 7.85
N PRO A 36 -31.46 58.15 7.28
CA PRO A 36 -30.85 59.24 8.02
C PRO A 36 -31.83 60.41 8.25
N PRO A 37 -31.59 61.29 9.23
CA PRO A 37 -32.33 62.53 9.37
C PRO A 37 -32.12 63.43 8.14
N LEU A 38 -33.16 64.15 7.71
CA LEU A 38 -33.12 65.04 6.54
C LEU A 38 -32.04 66.15 6.60
N TRP A 39 -31.51 66.45 7.80
CA TRP A 39 -30.47 67.45 8.04
C TRP A 39 -29.04 66.89 8.10
N ASP A 40 -28.86 65.57 8.15
CA ASP A 40 -27.56 64.90 8.04
C ASP A 40 -27.72 63.57 7.28
N PRO A 41 -27.62 63.59 5.93
CA PRO A 41 -27.74 62.41 5.09
C PRO A 41 -26.67 61.32 5.36
N ASN A 42 -25.55 61.67 5.99
CA ASN A 42 -24.40 60.77 6.18
C ASN A 42 -24.33 60.15 7.58
N ARG A 43 -25.26 60.51 8.48
CA ARG A 43 -25.24 60.18 9.91
C ARG A 43 -24.98 58.71 10.26
N TYR A 44 -25.41 57.79 9.40
CA TYR A 44 -25.39 56.35 9.62
C TYR A 44 -24.49 55.58 8.63
N GLY A 45 -23.68 56.28 7.84
CA GLY A 45 -22.79 55.67 6.84
C GLY A 45 -21.68 54.82 7.47
N ALA A 46 -21.21 53.80 6.73
CA ALA A 46 -20.25 52.81 7.24
C ALA A 46 -18.92 53.38 7.77
N ALA A 47 -18.47 54.54 7.27
CA ALA A 47 -17.28 55.23 7.76
C ALA A 47 -17.42 55.70 9.23
N LYS A 48 -18.64 55.81 9.76
CA LYS A 48 -18.93 56.17 11.17
C LYS A 48 -18.64 55.06 12.19
N ALA A 49 -17.82 54.10 11.81
CA ALA A 49 -17.24 53.11 12.72
C ALA A 49 -15.70 53.15 12.69
N VAL A 50 -15.07 54.08 11.96
CA VAL A 50 -13.60 54.17 11.80
C VAL A 50 -13.07 55.61 11.72
N ASP A 51 -13.88 56.60 12.06
CA ASP A 51 -13.47 58.01 12.08
C ASP A 51 -13.00 58.51 13.47
N ARG A 52 -12.99 57.61 14.47
CA ARG A 52 -12.64 57.84 15.88
C ARG A 52 -13.57 58.80 16.63
N ASP A 53 -14.74 59.16 16.09
CA ASP A 53 -15.77 59.88 16.85
C ASP A 53 -16.79 58.90 17.46
N LEU A 54 -16.49 58.45 18.68
CA LEU A 54 -17.29 57.52 19.49
C LEU A 54 -18.74 58.00 19.75
N MET A 55 -19.06 59.27 19.48
CA MET A 55 -20.43 59.79 19.57
C MET A 55 -21.27 59.41 18.35
N THR A 56 -20.62 59.30 17.18
CA THR A 56 -21.21 58.81 15.94
C THR A 56 -21.12 57.29 15.84
N CYS A 57 -21.99 56.70 15.02
CA CYS A 57 -22.02 55.26 14.77
C CYS A 57 -22.57 55.00 13.38
N MET A 58 -22.07 53.98 12.69
CA MET A 58 -22.79 53.43 11.54
C MET A 58 -24.13 52.87 12.01
N THR A 59 -25.11 52.77 11.12
CA THR A 59 -26.38 52.09 11.46
C THR A 59 -26.98 51.42 10.24
N THR A 60 -27.21 50.11 10.35
CA THR A 60 -27.83 49.28 9.29
C THR A 60 -29.35 49.33 9.34
N LYS A 61 -30.07 48.84 8.31
CA LYS A 61 -31.50 48.49 8.47
C LYS A 61 -31.67 47.46 9.61
N PRO A 62 -32.87 47.35 10.21
CA PRO A 62 -33.14 46.33 11.23
C PRO A 62 -32.95 44.89 10.72
N ILE A 63 -32.41 44.01 11.57
CA ILE A 63 -32.44 42.56 11.39
C ILE A 63 -33.33 41.87 12.42
N GLY A 64 -33.95 40.76 12.06
CA GLY A 64 -34.78 39.97 12.98
C GLY A 64 -35.79 39.09 12.25
N THR A 65 -36.45 38.22 13.00
CA THR A 65 -37.41 37.20 12.50
C THR A 65 -38.64 37.74 11.76
N THR A 66 -38.85 39.06 11.81
CA THR A 66 -39.95 39.78 11.14
C THR A 66 -39.44 40.99 10.34
N SER A 67 -38.15 41.02 10.00
CA SER A 67 -37.54 42.03 9.13
C SER A 67 -37.38 41.53 7.69
N GLU A 68 -37.14 42.48 6.77
CA GLU A 68 -36.69 42.23 5.40
C GLU A 68 -35.30 41.54 5.36
N HIS A 69 -34.47 41.76 6.40
CA HIS A 69 -33.08 41.30 6.47
C HIS A 69 -32.86 40.35 7.65
N ASN A 70 -32.34 39.15 7.37
CA ASN A 70 -31.95 38.16 8.39
C ASN A 70 -30.46 38.25 8.77
N THR A 71 -29.65 38.93 7.97
CA THR A 71 -28.22 39.18 8.24
C THR A 71 -27.86 40.56 7.70
N VAL A 72 -27.01 41.29 8.42
CA VAL A 72 -26.32 42.50 7.91
C VAL A 72 -24.83 42.36 8.11
N TRP A 73 -24.07 43.03 7.25
CA TRP A 73 -22.62 43.13 7.33
C TRP A 73 -22.11 44.57 7.20
N TRP A 74 -20.89 44.77 7.70
CA TRP A 74 -20.04 45.95 7.58
C TRP A 74 -18.62 45.49 7.24
N LYS A 75 -17.93 46.16 6.30
CA LYS A 75 -16.59 45.79 5.81
C LYS A 75 -15.71 47.03 5.71
N VAL A 76 -14.50 46.98 6.27
CA VAL A 76 -13.44 47.97 6.06
C VAL A 76 -12.34 47.39 5.17
N ASP A 77 -11.85 48.19 4.22
CA ASP A 77 -10.67 47.93 3.40
C ASP A 77 -9.45 48.66 4.00
N LEU A 78 -8.50 47.92 4.55
CA LEU A 78 -7.24 48.44 5.08
C LEU A 78 -6.30 48.95 3.96
N GLY A 79 -6.61 48.69 2.69
CA GLY A 79 -5.88 49.15 1.50
C GLY A 79 -4.76 48.21 1.06
N GLU A 80 -4.03 47.63 2.01
CA GLU A 80 -2.99 46.63 1.78
C GLU A 80 -3.21 45.40 2.68
N VAL A 81 -2.48 44.31 2.42
CA VAL A 81 -2.50 43.13 3.31
C VAL A 81 -1.59 43.39 4.52
N TYR A 82 -2.19 43.44 5.70
CA TYR A 82 -1.50 43.66 6.97
C TYR A 82 -1.52 42.42 7.85
N SER A 83 -0.48 42.25 8.68
CA SER A 83 -0.55 41.39 9.85
C SER A 83 -1.39 42.08 10.93
N ILE A 84 -2.39 41.37 11.46
CA ILE A 84 -3.33 41.84 12.47
C ILE A 84 -3.00 41.15 13.80
N TYR A 85 -3.04 41.90 14.89
CA TYR A 85 -2.87 41.40 16.26
C TYR A 85 -4.22 41.21 16.97
N SER A 86 -5.08 42.22 16.92
CA SER A 86 -6.37 42.22 17.60
C SER A 86 -7.32 43.23 16.98
N PHE A 87 -8.59 43.17 17.41
CA PHE A 87 -9.56 44.22 17.14
C PHE A 87 -10.35 44.57 18.40
N ASN A 88 -10.83 45.81 18.44
CA ASN A 88 -11.79 46.33 19.40
C ASN A 88 -13.05 46.77 18.65
N ILE A 89 -14.23 46.49 19.22
CA ILE A 89 -15.52 46.98 18.72
C ILE A 89 -16.26 47.66 19.87
N LEU A 90 -16.66 48.92 19.63
CA LEU A 90 -17.57 49.68 20.48
C LEU A 90 -18.97 49.68 19.84
N PHE A 91 -19.91 48.94 20.42
CA PHE A 91 -21.32 48.93 20.05
C PHE A 91 -22.09 50.02 20.81
N LYS A 92 -23.19 50.55 20.23
CA LYS A 92 -23.96 51.62 20.87
C LYS A 92 -24.49 51.23 22.25
N ASN A 93 -24.06 51.98 23.27
CA ASN A 93 -24.66 51.94 24.59
C ASN A 93 -25.75 53.01 24.72
N TYR A 94 -26.90 52.63 25.28
CA TYR A 94 -28.00 53.52 25.61
C TYR A 94 -28.15 53.55 27.14
N LYS A 95 -28.30 54.74 27.72
CA LYS A 95 -28.31 54.92 29.19
C LYS A 95 -29.38 54.04 29.84
N ASN A 96 -28.97 53.22 30.82
CA ASN A 96 -29.77 52.23 31.56
C ASN A 96 -30.24 51.00 30.75
N GLU A 97 -29.83 50.82 29.49
CA GLU A 97 -30.34 49.76 28.59
C GLU A 97 -29.28 48.68 28.25
N GLU A 98 -28.12 48.67 28.92
CA GLU A 98 -26.93 47.88 28.52
C GLU A 98 -27.22 46.40 28.19
N SER A 99 -27.94 45.69 29.06
CA SER A 99 -28.29 44.27 28.87
C SER A 99 -29.02 44.01 27.55
N ARG A 100 -29.98 44.88 27.20
CA ARG A 100 -30.70 44.84 25.91
C ARG A 100 -29.77 45.14 24.74
N GLN A 101 -28.87 46.12 24.86
CA GLN A 101 -27.91 46.43 23.81
C GLN A 101 -26.96 45.25 23.56
N ARG A 102 -26.53 44.54 24.61
CA ARG A 102 -25.70 43.34 24.49
C ARG A 102 -26.45 42.21 23.77
N GLY A 103 -27.76 42.05 24.02
CA GLY A 103 -28.63 41.17 23.25
C GLY A 103 -28.87 41.56 21.78
N ARG A 104 -28.62 42.83 21.41
CA ARG A 104 -28.63 43.31 20.00
C ARG A 104 -27.29 43.08 19.32
N PHE A 105 -26.20 43.29 20.04
CA PHE A 105 -24.84 43.06 19.55
C PHE A 105 -24.55 41.57 19.35
N ALA A 106 -25.12 40.71 20.22
CA ALA A 106 -24.95 39.26 20.18
C ALA A 106 -25.29 38.62 18.82
N GLY A 107 -24.76 37.43 18.56
CA GLY A 107 -24.95 36.70 17.30
C GLY A 107 -24.13 37.24 16.13
N PHE A 108 -22.98 37.86 16.42
CA PHE A 108 -22.08 38.41 15.42
C PHE A 108 -20.90 37.49 15.08
N SER A 109 -20.20 37.79 13.99
CA SER A 109 -18.94 37.15 13.62
C SER A 109 -18.04 38.09 12.84
N ILE A 110 -16.72 37.91 12.97
CA ILE A 110 -15.68 38.74 12.35
C ILE A 110 -14.81 37.84 11.47
N PHE A 111 -14.69 38.21 10.20
CA PHE A 111 -13.86 37.57 9.21
C PHE A 111 -12.78 38.54 8.72
N VAL A 112 -11.63 37.98 8.34
CA VAL A 112 -10.51 38.69 7.71
C VAL A 112 -10.20 38.02 6.37
N SER A 113 -10.04 38.79 5.29
CA SER A 113 -9.72 38.25 3.95
C SER A 113 -8.68 39.11 3.22
N THR A 114 -7.93 38.49 2.31
CA THR A 114 -6.93 39.18 1.46
C THR A 114 -7.57 39.81 0.22
N ASP A 115 -8.65 39.22 -0.29
CA ASP A 115 -9.44 39.72 -1.43
C ASP A 115 -10.91 40.03 -1.03
N GLU A 116 -11.70 40.55 -1.99
CA GLU A 116 -13.09 40.95 -1.75
C GLU A 116 -14.10 39.80 -1.71
N THR A 117 -13.68 38.56 -2.00
CA THR A 117 -14.57 37.39 -2.10
C THR A 117 -14.72 36.66 -0.76
N SER A 118 -15.69 35.74 -0.69
CA SER A 118 -15.90 34.92 0.50
C SER A 118 -14.85 33.81 0.66
N ASP A 119 -14.13 33.46 -0.40
CA ASP A 119 -13.50 32.14 -0.53
C ASP A 119 -12.14 32.05 0.19
N ASN A 120 -11.47 33.18 0.40
CA ASN A 120 -10.25 33.31 1.21
C ASN A 120 -10.50 33.95 2.60
N SER A 121 -11.72 33.86 3.14
CA SER A 121 -12.06 34.48 4.43
C SER A 121 -11.74 33.61 5.65
N SER A 122 -10.91 34.14 6.55
CA SER A 122 -10.54 33.52 7.83
C SER A 122 -11.44 34.03 8.96
N LEU A 123 -12.09 33.11 9.69
CA LEU A 123 -12.94 33.45 10.84
C LEU A 123 -12.08 33.79 12.08
N CYS A 124 -12.03 35.06 12.46
CA CYS A 124 -11.35 35.50 13.68
C CYS A 124 -12.18 35.26 14.95
N TYR A 125 -13.50 35.45 14.85
CA TYR A 125 -14.40 35.32 16.00
C TYR A 125 -15.83 35.03 15.54
N LYS A 126 -16.54 34.17 16.28
CA LYS A 126 -17.99 34.05 16.23
C LYS A 126 -18.53 34.10 17.66
N ASP A 127 -19.60 34.86 17.86
CA ASP A 127 -20.21 35.06 19.17
C ASP A 127 -20.83 33.76 19.72
N GLY A 128 -20.80 33.64 21.05
CA GLY A 128 -21.25 32.47 21.79
C GLY A 128 -22.65 32.63 22.39
N PRO A 129 -23.11 31.64 23.18
CA PRO A 129 -24.40 31.75 23.88
C PRO A 129 -24.40 32.81 24.99
N THR A 130 -23.23 33.30 25.41
CA THR A 130 -23.06 34.36 26.42
C THR A 130 -23.05 35.75 25.78
N LEU A 131 -23.91 36.67 26.24
CA LEU A 131 -23.97 38.03 25.70
C LEU A 131 -22.60 38.75 25.71
N PRO A 132 -22.10 39.25 24.57
CA PRO A 132 -20.85 40.00 24.48
C PRO A 132 -20.94 41.33 25.25
N PRO A 133 -19.80 41.89 25.74
CA PRO A 133 -19.75 43.25 26.26
C PRO A 133 -19.91 44.27 25.12
N LEU A 134 -20.42 45.47 25.41
CA LEU A 134 -20.57 46.53 24.39
C LEU A 134 -19.24 47.16 23.94
N ASN A 135 -18.19 47.00 24.74
CA ASN A 135 -16.82 47.26 24.35
C ASN A 135 -16.12 45.90 24.33
N PHE A 136 -15.85 45.38 23.13
CA PHE A 136 -15.37 44.02 22.91
C PHE A 136 -13.99 44.03 22.24
N THR A 137 -12.97 43.61 22.99
CA THR A 137 -11.62 43.37 22.46
C THR A 137 -11.37 41.89 22.30
N ARG A 138 -10.77 41.47 21.18
CA ARG A 138 -10.34 40.10 20.96
C ARG A 138 -9.04 40.07 20.14
N THR A 139 -8.06 39.30 20.61
CA THR A 139 -6.86 38.95 19.85
C THR A 139 -7.21 37.98 18.72
N CYS A 140 -6.63 38.24 17.55
CA CYS A 140 -6.67 37.39 16.37
C CYS A 140 -5.38 37.64 15.58
N GLU A 141 -4.36 36.83 15.88
CA GLU A 141 -3.03 36.89 15.25
C GLU A 141 -3.11 36.29 13.85
N THR A 142 -3.52 37.11 12.87
CA THR A 142 -3.83 36.71 11.50
C THR A 142 -3.32 37.74 10.48
N TYR A 143 -3.76 37.65 9.22
CA TYR A 143 -3.46 38.63 8.20
C TYR A 143 -4.60 38.82 7.20
N GLY A 144 -4.67 40.00 6.59
CA GLY A 144 -5.60 40.31 5.51
C GLY A 144 -5.65 41.79 5.17
N ARG A 145 -6.47 42.12 4.17
CA ARG A 145 -6.75 43.48 3.72
C ARG A 145 -8.15 43.95 4.10
N TYR A 146 -9.14 43.05 4.11
CA TYR A 146 -10.51 43.38 4.46
C TYR A 146 -10.89 42.76 5.82
N VAL A 147 -11.51 43.55 6.68
CA VAL A 147 -12.12 43.06 7.94
C VAL A 147 -13.63 43.23 7.82
N THR A 148 -14.37 42.12 7.92
CA THR A 148 -15.83 42.08 7.75
C THR A 148 -16.52 41.61 9.02
N PHE A 149 -17.38 42.46 9.57
CA PHE A 149 -18.29 42.17 10.66
C PHE A 149 -19.67 41.75 10.10
N TYR A 150 -20.22 40.65 10.58
CA TYR A 150 -21.58 40.18 10.30
C TYR A 150 -22.40 40.10 11.59
N ASN A 151 -23.69 40.43 11.56
CA ASN A 151 -24.66 40.16 12.63
C ASN A 151 -25.89 39.44 12.06
N GLU A 152 -26.28 38.31 12.63
CA GLU A 152 -27.29 37.40 12.04
C GLU A 152 -28.44 37.00 12.99
N ARG A 153 -29.65 36.97 12.43
CA ARG A 153 -30.93 36.55 13.02
C ARG A 153 -31.68 35.66 12.02
N LYS A 154 -31.17 34.45 11.82
CA LYS A 154 -31.64 33.47 10.82
C LYS A 154 -32.98 32.87 11.22
N LEU A 155 -33.88 32.72 10.23
CA LEU A 155 -35.14 32.00 10.40
C LEU A 155 -34.88 30.52 10.72
N GLY A 156 -35.70 29.94 11.60
CA GLY A 156 -35.57 28.54 12.03
C GLY A 156 -34.44 28.27 13.04
N VAL A 157 -33.64 29.25 13.43
CA VAL A 157 -32.58 29.10 14.44
C VAL A 157 -33.09 29.51 15.82
N THR A 158 -32.97 28.60 16.79
CA THR A 158 -33.24 28.89 18.21
C THR A 158 -32.07 29.66 18.82
N TYR A 159 -32.29 30.92 19.15
CA TYR A 159 -31.31 31.77 19.83
C TYR A 159 -31.48 31.71 21.37
N PRO A 160 -30.42 32.02 22.15
CA PRO A 160 -30.54 32.20 23.61
C PRO A 160 -31.60 33.24 23.98
N LYS A 161 -32.22 33.09 25.15
CA LYS A 161 -33.34 33.93 25.61
C LYS A 161 -32.97 35.42 25.73
N GLU A 162 -31.70 35.69 25.94
CA GLU A 162 -31.09 37.00 26.14
C GLU A 162 -30.80 37.73 24.81
N TYR A 163 -30.83 37.02 23.67
CA TYR A 163 -30.69 37.62 22.35
C TYR A 163 -31.98 38.34 21.93
N VAL A 164 -31.87 39.54 21.36
CA VAL A 164 -33.01 40.23 20.77
C VAL A 164 -33.20 39.75 19.33
N VAL A 165 -34.25 38.95 19.11
CA VAL A 165 -34.58 38.32 17.81
C VAL A 165 -35.66 39.03 17.00
N TYR A 166 -36.37 39.99 17.61
CA TYR A 166 -37.25 40.94 16.93
C TYR A 166 -36.45 42.04 16.22
N PRO A 167 -37.03 42.84 15.30
CA PRO A 167 -36.27 43.77 14.45
C PRO A 167 -35.40 44.77 15.22
N VAL A 168 -34.08 44.67 15.03
CA VAL A 168 -33.06 45.49 15.70
C VAL A 168 -31.98 45.99 14.74
N TYR A 169 -31.61 47.26 14.86
CA TYR A 169 -30.50 47.84 14.11
C TYR A 169 -29.15 47.29 14.63
N THR A 170 -28.13 47.16 13.77
CA THR A 170 -26.73 47.03 14.19
C THR A 170 -26.13 48.44 14.22
N GLU A 171 -25.48 48.80 15.34
CA GLU A 171 -24.91 50.14 15.57
C GLU A 171 -23.46 50.02 16.08
N LEU A 172 -22.48 50.04 15.17
CA LEU A 172 -21.06 50.08 15.51
C LEU A 172 -20.57 51.54 15.58
N CYS A 173 -19.97 51.95 16.68
CA CYS A 173 -19.53 53.32 16.94
C CYS A 173 -18.03 53.51 16.79
N GLU A 174 -17.25 52.44 16.98
CA GLU A 174 -15.85 52.37 16.60
C GLU A 174 -15.47 50.90 16.39
N VAL A 175 -14.63 50.63 15.39
CA VAL A 175 -14.03 49.32 15.09
C VAL A 175 -12.55 49.57 14.84
N THR A 176 -11.73 49.32 15.86
CA THR A 176 -10.28 49.50 15.83
C THR A 176 -9.60 48.17 15.49
N VAL A 177 -8.79 48.13 14.44
CA VAL A 177 -8.00 46.96 14.01
C VAL A 177 -6.54 47.26 14.29
N LEU A 178 -5.95 46.56 15.27
CA LEU A 178 -4.57 46.79 15.71
C LEU A 178 -3.58 45.87 14.99
N GLY A 179 -2.52 46.46 14.45
CA GLY A 179 -1.40 45.75 13.81
C GLY A 179 -0.22 46.68 13.51
N CYS A 180 0.71 46.27 12.65
CA CYS A 180 1.85 47.12 12.28
C CYS A 180 1.50 48.08 11.14
N GLN A 181 1.77 49.39 11.27
CA GLN A 181 1.50 50.37 10.20
C GLN A 181 2.38 50.14 8.95
N ALA A 182 3.59 49.61 9.13
CA ALA A 182 4.41 49.12 8.03
C ALA A 182 3.99 47.69 7.62
N VAL A 183 4.00 47.42 6.31
CA VAL A 183 3.72 46.08 5.77
C VAL A 183 4.97 45.20 5.84
N GLY A 184 4.78 43.90 6.07
CA GLY A 184 5.87 42.92 6.09
C GLY A 184 6.88 43.08 7.21
N VAL A 185 6.44 43.55 8.39
CA VAL A 185 7.24 43.59 9.63
C VAL A 185 6.51 42.93 10.80
N TYR A 186 7.27 42.58 11.84
CA TYR A 186 6.81 41.94 13.06
C TYR A 186 7.59 42.41 14.30
N GLY A 187 7.26 41.82 15.45
CA GLY A 187 7.81 42.11 16.77
C GLY A 187 6.98 43.16 17.51
N ASP A 188 7.17 43.25 18.82
CA ASP A 188 6.40 44.16 19.69
C ASP A 188 6.65 45.65 19.37
N SER A 189 7.70 45.95 18.61
CA SER A 189 8.07 47.28 18.08
C SER A 189 7.70 47.50 16.61
N CYS A 190 7.20 46.49 15.89
CA CYS A 190 6.97 46.52 14.44
C CYS A 190 8.21 46.93 13.60
N THR A 191 9.41 46.49 14.00
CA THR A 191 10.68 46.83 13.34
C THR A 191 11.30 45.68 12.53
N GLU A 192 11.00 44.43 12.88
CA GLU A 192 11.72 43.27 12.32
C GLU A 192 11.10 42.86 10.98
N PRO A 193 11.85 42.79 9.87
CA PRO A 193 11.29 42.42 8.57
C PRO A 193 10.87 40.94 8.54
N CYS A 194 9.72 40.65 7.95
CA CYS A 194 9.28 39.27 7.70
C CYS A 194 10.32 38.51 6.85
N PRO A 195 10.48 37.18 7.06
CA PRO A 195 11.38 36.37 6.25
C PRO A 195 11.11 36.49 4.74
N PRO A 196 12.14 36.59 3.89
CA PRO A 196 12.02 37.07 2.50
C PRO A 196 11.26 36.11 1.55
N ASN A 197 10.97 34.90 2.00
CA ASN A 197 10.22 33.88 1.25
C ASN A 197 8.81 33.64 1.83
N CYS A 198 8.36 34.44 2.80
CA CYS A 198 6.95 34.44 3.21
C CYS A 198 6.08 34.82 2.00
N ARG A 199 4.96 34.10 1.83
CA ARG A 199 3.95 34.47 0.83
C ARG A 199 3.41 35.87 1.13
N ASP A 200 3.27 36.67 0.09
CA ASP A 200 2.81 38.06 0.12
C ASP A 200 3.62 38.97 1.09
N ASN A 201 4.84 38.54 1.46
CA ASN A 201 5.68 39.12 2.50
C ASN A 201 5.03 39.18 3.90
N VAL A 202 4.11 38.28 4.23
CA VAL A 202 3.35 38.34 5.49
C VAL A 202 3.73 37.25 6.50
N CYS A 203 3.96 37.68 7.74
CA CYS A 203 4.33 36.81 8.84
C CYS A 203 3.57 37.17 10.14
N HIS A 204 3.56 36.23 11.06
CA HIS A 204 2.91 36.31 12.36
C HIS A 204 3.45 37.49 13.18
N ILE A 205 2.58 38.43 13.54
CA ILE A 205 2.96 39.76 14.04
C ILE A 205 3.88 39.80 15.27
N GLN A 206 3.82 38.81 16.16
CA GLN A 206 4.79 38.68 17.26
C GLN A 206 5.98 37.73 16.95
N LYS A 207 5.76 36.68 16.15
CA LYS A 207 6.65 35.51 16.08
C LYS A 207 7.56 35.47 14.83
N GLY A 208 7.29 36.29 13.82
CA GLY A 208 8.05 36.32 12.56
C GLY A 208 7.83 35.10 11.65
N THR A 209 7.03 34.13 12.06
CA THR A 209 6.75 32.91 11.29
C THR A 209 5.80 33.21 10.13
N CYS A 210 6.15 32.81 8.91
CA CYS A 210 5.31 33.01 7.72
C CYS A 210 3.98 32.25 7.83
N PHE A 211 2.88 32.85 7.35
CA PHE A 211 1.60 32.14 7.24
C PHE A 211 1.56 31.13 6.07
N GLY A 212 2.52 31.22 5.15
CA GLY A 212 2.78 30.28 4.07
C GLY A 212 4.02 30.71 3.28
N CYS A 213 4.57 29.82 2.44
CA CYS A 213 5.78 30.12 1.67
C CYS A 213 5.47 30.47 0.21
N VAL A 214 6.35 31.24 -0.43
CA VAL A 214 6.44 31.29 -1.90
C VAL A 214 6.88 29.93 -2.45
N PRO A 215 6.56 29.57 -3.71
CA PRO A 215 6.86 28.26 -4.27
C PRO A 215 8.36 27.90 -4.17
N GLY A 216 8.65 26.66 -3.79
CA GLY A 216 10.00 26.12 -3.70
C GLY A 216 10.70 26.25 -2.35
N TRP A 217 10.00 26.72 -1.32
CA TRP A 217 10.51 26.88 0.04
C TRP A 217 9.55 26.27 1.08
N LEU A 218 10.10 25.93 2.25
CA LEU A 218 9.42 25.34 3.40
C LEU A 218 10.08 25.80 4.73
N ASP A 219 9.59 25.24 5.83
CA ASP A 219 9.82 25.67 7.22
C ASP A 219 9.03 26.93 7.61
N ILE A 220 8.88 27.15 8.92
CA ILE A 220 8.04 28.22 9.51
C ILE A 220 8.54 29.64 9.22
N THR A 221 9.74 29.78 8.65
CA THR A 221 10.35 31.03 8.18
C THR A 221 10.65 31.00 6.67
N CYS A 222 10.24 29.95 5.96
CA CYS A 222 10.47 29.76 4.52
C CYS A 222 11.95 29.86 4.10
N ASN A 223 12.89 29.60 5.00
CA ASN A 223 14.33 29.74 4.73
C ASN A 223 14.95 28.48 4.09
N LYS A 224 14.27 27.34 4.17
CA LYS A 224 14.72 26.06 3.63
C LYS A 224 14.09 25.76 2.26
N LYS A 225 14.93 25.53 1.26
CA LYS A 225 14.50 25.08 -0.08
C LYS A 225 13.86 23.69 -0.04
N CYS A 226 12.98 23.37 -0.99
CA CYS A 226 12.42 22.03 -1.12
C CYS A 226 13.51 20.94 -1.16
N VAL A 227 13.24 19.84 -0.46
CA VAL A 227 14.11 18.65 -0.48
C VAL A 227 14.12 18.08 -1.89
N GLY A 228 15.30 17.69 -2.38
CA GLY A 228 15.44 17.21 -3.76
C GLY A 228 14.47 16.07 -4.09
N GLY A 229 13.74 16.24 -5.21
CA GLY A 229 12.60 15.42 -5.57
C GLY A 229 11.24 16.12 -5.40
N TRP A 230 11.21 17.33 -4.84
CA TRP A 230 9.98 18.11 -4.58
C TRP A 230 10.12 19.57 -5.01
N TYR A 231 8.99 20.18 -5.39
CA TYR A 231 8.91 21.56 -5.86
C TYR A 231 7.54 22.21 -5.59
N GLY A 232 7.40 23.48 -5.99
CA GLY A 232 6.13 24.21 -6.02
C GLY A 232 5.66 24.69 -4.65
N VAL A 233 4.37 25.01 -4.55
CA VAL A 233 3.71 25.48 -3.32
C VAL A 233 3.85 24.42 -2.21
N ASP A 234 4.35 24.87 -1.05
CA ASP A 234 4.59 24.10 0.16
C ASP A 234 5.40 22.79 -0.07
N CYS A 235 6.19 22.74 -1.15
CA CYS A 235 6.91 21.55 -1.64
C CYS A 235 6.02 20.30 -1.86
N LYS A 236 4.72 20.49 -2.16
CA LYS A 236 3.75 19.40 -2.31
C LYS A 236 3.79 18.70 -3.68
N GLN A 237 4.46 19.29 -4.67
CA GLN A 237 4.55 18.72 -6.02
C GLN A 237 5.83 17.90 -6.14
N GLN A 238 5.75 16.66 -6.65
CA GLN A 238 6.90 15.78 -6.76
C GLN A 238 7.52 15.88 -8.16
N CYS A 239 8.85 15.96 -8.26
CA CYS A 239 9.54 15.78 -9.55
C CYS A 239 9.12 14.45 -10.20
N SER A 240 8.99 14.42 -11.52
CA SER A 240 8.73 13.21 -12.30
C SER A 240 9.73 12.07 -12.05
N GLY A 241 10.98 12.43 -11.71
CA GLY A 241 12.10 11.49 -11.63
C GLY A 241 12.73 11.17 -12.99
N HIS A 242 12.30 11.85 -14.06
CA HIS A 242 12.74 11.62 -15.44
C HIS A 242 13.65 12.74 -15.98
N CYS A 243 14.21 13.58 -15.10
CA CYS A 243 15.25 14.54 -15.46
C CYS A 243 16.55 13.85 -15.86
N ARG A 244 17.23 14.38 -16.89
CA ARG A 244 18.49 13.85 -17.43
C ARG A 244 19.63 13.86 -16.41
N ASP A 245 20.64 13.00 -16.59
CA ASP A 245 21.83 12.86 -15.75
C ASP A 245 21.53 12.63 -14.25
N ASN A 246 20.35 12.10 -13.92
CA ASN A 246 19.86 11.95 -12.53
C ASN A 246 19.85 13.27 -11.74
N THR A 247 19.68 14.42 -12.42
CA THR A 247 19.59 15.73 -11.76
C THR A 247 18.26 15.92 -11.04
N VAL A 248 18.30 16.64 -9.92
CA VAL A 248 17.10 17.08 -9.20
C VAL A 248 16.38 18.14 -10.03
N CYS A 249 15.04 18.05 -10.14
CA CYS A 249 14.26 19.08 -10.83
C CYS A 249 14.29 20.42 -10.06
N ASN A 250 14.06 21.52 -10.78
CA ASN A 250 14.09 22.86 -10.22
C ASN A 250 13.13 22.99 -9.03
N HIS A 251 13.65 23.35 -7.84
CA HIS A 251 12.87 23.34 -6.60
C HIS A 251 11.69 24.32 -6.61
N VAL A 252 11.67 25.33 -7.49
CA VAL A 252 10.55 26.26 -7.64
C VAL A 252 9.56 25.76 -8.70
N THR A 253 10.04 25.49 -9.92
CA THR A 253 9.19 25.29 -11.11
C THR A 253 8.94 23.82 -11.48
N GLY A 254 9.67 22.87 -10.89
CA GLY A 254 9.61 21.45 -11.23
C GLY A 254 10.33 21.07 -12.53
N GLN A 255 10.93 22.02 -13.21
CA GLN A 255 11.52 21.82 -14.53
C GLN A 255 12.84 21.04 -14.48
N CYS A 256 13.10 20.25 -15.51
CA CYS A 256 14.38 19.56 -15.66
C CYS A 256 15.32 20.40 -16.54
N ASP A 257 16.22 21.18 -15.93
CA ASP A 257 17.08 22.16 -16.63
C ASP A 257 18.02 21.53 -17.71
N LYS A 258 18.25 20.20 -17.64
CA LYS A 258 18.99 19.40 -18.64
C LYS A 258 18.11 18.65 -19.65
N GLY A 259 16.80 18.88 -19.62
CA GLY A 259 15.81 18.07 -20.31
C GLY A 259 15.62 16.68 -19.66
N CYS A 260 15.04 15.77 -20.43
CA CYS A 260 14.55 14.48 -19.98
C CYS A 260 15.51 13.31 -20.32
N VAL A 261 15.33 12.19 -19.61
CA VAL A 261 15.86 10.88 -20.00
C VAL A 261 15.14 10.29 -21.21
N ASP A 262 15.65 9.20 -21.74
CA ASP A 262 15.09 8.53 -22.92
C ASP A 262 13.66 8.02 -22.68
N GLY A 263 12.78 8.22 -23.66
CA GLY A 263 11.35 7.87 -23.56
C GLY A 263 10.45 8.95 -22.98
N TRP A 264 11.01 10.06 -22.47
CA TRP A 264 10.28 11.13 -21.80
C TRP A 264 10.54 12.50 -22.41
N ARG A 265 9.54 13.40 -22.30
CA ARG A 265 9.53 14.78 -22.82
C ARG A 265 8.63 15.69 -21.98
N GLY A 266 8.57 16.97 -22.34
CA GLY A 266 7.85 18.01 -21.62
C GLY A 266 8.72 18.71 -20.58
N ALA A 267 8.37 19.92 -20.17
CA ALA A 267 9.21 20.74 -19.29
C ALA A 267 9.46 20.11 -17.91
N LEU A 268 8.53 19.26 -17.44
CA LEU A 268 8.61 18.52 -16.17
C LEU A 268 9.07 17.06 -16.37
N CYS A 269 9.30 16.63 -17.62
CA CYS A 269 9.53 15.23 -18.01
C CYS A 269 8.40 14.29 -17.53
N ASP A 270 7.17 14.79 -17.58
CA ASP A 270 5.93 14.18 -17.12
C ASP A 270 5.20 13.36 -18.21
N LYS A 271 5.66 13.44 -19.46
CA LYS A 271 5.01 12.84 -20.63
C LYS A 271 5.93 11.86 -21.34
N GLU A 272 5.41 10.69 -21.68
CA GLU A 272 6.09 9.79 -22.61
C GLU A 272 6.23 10.40 -24.01
N CYS A 273 7.11 9.81 -24.81
CA CYS A 273 7.11 10.00 -26.26
C CYS A 273 5.77 9.60 -26.90
N GLU A 274 5.40 10.33 -27.95
CA GLU A 274 4.32 9.94 -28.86
C GLU A 274 4.79 8.81 -29.77
N ASP A 275 3.87 7.92 -30.15
CA ASP A 275 4.20 6.77 -30.97
C ASP A 275 4.72 7.23 -32.35
N GLY A 276 5.92 6.80 -32.71
CA GLY A 276 6.70 7.38 -33.81
C GLY A 276 7.90 8.22 -33.36
N SER A 277 8.08 8.48 -32.06
CA SER A 277 9.23 9.22 -31.50
C SER A 277 9.92 8.48 -30.35
N TYR A 278 11.24 8.68 -30.19
CA TYR A 278 12.07 8.03 -29.17
C TYR A 278 13.28 8.85 -28.70
N GLY A 279 13.94 8.40 -27.64
CA GLY A 279 15.17 8.97 -27.08
C GLY A 279 14.94 10.16 -26.15
N ASN A 280 16.01 10.86 -25.77
CA ASN A 280 15.97 11.94 -24.77
C ASN A 280 15.16 13.15 -25.27
N ASN A 281 14.10 13.54 -24.56
CA ASN A 281 13.10 14.52 -25.03
C ASN A 281 12.38 14.11 -26.33
N CYS A 282 12.44 12.83 -26.73
CA CYS A 282 11.77 12.28 -27.91
C CYS A 282 12.21 12.92 -29.25
N VAL A 283 13.49 13.27 -29.36
CA VAL A 283 14.06 14.00 -30.53
C VAL A 283 14.39 13.13 -31.74
N HIS A 284 14.23 11.81 -31.64
CA HIS A 284 14.46 10.87 -32.74
C HIS A 284 13.14 10.27 -33.22
N ASN A 285 13.02 10.00 -34.52
CA ASN A 285 11.81 9.43 -35.12
C ASN A 285 11.99 7.93 -35.41
N CYS A 286 10.97 7.13 -35.13
CA CYS A 286 10.90 5.74 -35.57
C CYS A 286 10.99 5.64 -37.10
N SER A 287 11.50 4.53 -37.63
CA SER A 287 11.61 4.29 -39.08
C SER A 287 10.27 4.15 -39.82
N GLY A 288 9.18 3.86 -39.11
CA GLY A 288 7.90 3.46 -39.68
C GLY A 288 7.86 2.03 -40.23
N ASN A 289 8.97 1.28 -40.14
CA ASN A 289 9.14 -0.04 -40.75
C ASN A 289 9.13 -1.20 -39.74
N CYS A 290 8.71 -0.97 -38.49
CA CYS A 290 8.45 -2.05 -37.55
C CYS A 290 7.34 -2.97 -38.06
N LEU A 291 7.44 -4.27 -37.78
CA LEU A 291 6.44 -5.26 -38.16
C LEU A 291 5.07 -4.93 -37.55
N SER A 292 3.98 -5.39 -38.19
CA SER A 292 2.60 -5.21 -37.70
C SER A 292 2.11 -3.76 -37.54
N ASP A 293 2.84 -2.76 -38.07
CA ASP A 293 2.66 -1.33 -37.74
C ASP A 293 2.81 -1.02 -36.23
N SER A 294 3.59 -1.84 -35.53
CA SER A 294 3.93 -1.63 -34.11
C SER A 294 4.73 -0.34 -33.90
N ALA A 295 4.51 0.33 -32.76
CA ALA A 295 5.31 1.48 -32.35
C ALA A 295 6.73 1.04 -31.96
N CYS A 296 7.75 1.78 -32.40
CA CYS A 296 9.13 1.48 -31.97
C CYS A 296 9.32 1.84 -30.48
N ASN A 297 10.25 1.15 -29.82
CA ASN A 297 10.54 1.33 -28.40
C ASN A 297 10.99 2.78 -28.12
N LYS A 298 10.18 3.50 -27.32
CA LYS A 298 10.31 4.92 -27.01
C LYS A 298 11.66 5.33 -26.40
N GLN A 299 12.44 4.39 -25.87
CA GLN A 299 13.76 4.69 -25.30
C GLN A 299 14.87 4.62 -26.37
N ASN A 300 14.93 3.54 -27.15
CA ASN A 300 16.09 3.20 -27.98
C ASN A 300 15.80 3.13 -29.50
N GLY A 301 14.53 3.25 -29.91
CA GLY A 301 14.08 3.18 -31.30
C GLY A 301 13.88 1.76 -31.85
N HIS A 302 14.03 0.72 -31.03
CA HIS A 302 14.02 -0.68 -31.49
C HIS A 302 12.60 -1.13 -31.89
N CYS A 303 12.49 -1.80 -33.05
CA CYS A 303 11.29 -2.53 -33.43
C CYS A 303 11.31 -3.93 -32.79
N GLU A 304 10.73 -4.08 -31.60
CA GLU A 304 10.77 -5.33 -30.80
C GLU A 304 10.07 -6.53 -31.50
N GLU A 305 9.08 -6.28 -32.38
CA GLU A 305 8.45 -7.30 -33.23
C GLU A 305 9.24 -7.62 -34.53
N GLY A 306 10.39 -6.98 -34.74
CA GLY A 306 11.17 -7.08 -35.98
C GLY A 306 10.69 -6.11 -37.07
N CYS A 307 11.14 -6.36 -38.31
CA CYS A 307 10.98 -5.44 -39.44
C CYS A 307 9.97 -5.91 -40.49
N LYS A 308 9.33 -4.94 -41.17
CA LYS A 308 8.61 -5.18 -42.42
C LYS A 308 9.56 -5.79 -43.47
N PRO A 309 9.06 -6.64 -44.39
CA PRO A 309 9.88 -7.23 -45.45
C PRO A 309 10.70 -6.20 -46.22
N GLY A 310 11.96 -6.54 -46.52
CA GLY A 310 12.91 -5.64 -47.17
C GLY A 310 13.68 -4.70 -46.24
N TYR A 311 13.38 -4.68 -44.94
CA TYR A 311 14.10 -3.90 -43.95
C TYR A 311 14.84 -4.80 -42.95
N THR A 312 15.95 -4.28 -42.42
CA THR A 312 16.86 -4.98 -41.50
C THR A 312 17.43 -4.02 -40.44
N ASN A 313 18.29 -4.55 -39.58
CA ASN A 313 18.82 -3.94 -38.35
C ASN A 313 17.75 -3.71 -37.24
N ALA A 314 18.20 -3.24 -36.07
CA ALA A 314 17.34 -3.05 -34.90
C ALA A 314 16.28 -1.93 -35.05
N LEU A 315 16.56 -0.92 -35.87
CA LEU A 315 15.71 0.25 -36.09
C LEU A 315 14.81 0.10 -37.33
N CYS A 316 15.01 -0.95 -38.14
CA CYS A 316 14.36 -1.15 -39.43
C CYS A 316 14.52 0.04 -40.41
N ASN A 317 15.65 0.75 -40.31
CA ASN A 317 16.00 1.87 -41.20
C ASN A 317 17.05 1.49 -42.27
N GLU A 318 17.62 0.28 -42.22
CA GLU A 318 18.43 -0.30 -43.28
C GLU A 318 17.58 -1.17 -44.20
N HIS A 319 17.92 -1.18 -45.50
CA HIS A 319 17.32 -2.07 -46.50
C HIS A 319 18.09 -3.40 -46.59
N CYS A 320 17.46 -4.44 -47.14
CA CYS A 320 18.16 -5.70 -47.39
C CYS A 320 19.37 -5.53 -48.31
N VAL A 321 20.46 -6.24 -47.96
CA VAL A 321 21.73 -6.22 -48.70
C VAL A 321 21.53 -6.72 -50.13
N SER A 322 22.09 -6.00 -51.10
CA SER A 322 22.05 -6.30 -52.53
C SER A 322 22.15 -7.80 -52.84
N GLY A 323 21.12 -8.35 -53.48
CA GLY A 323 21.01 -9.77 -53.77
C GLY A 323 20.11 -10.55 -52.81
N HIS A 324 19.54 -9.92 -51.79
CA HIS A 324 18.60 -10.52 -50.83
C HIS A 324 17.31 -9.69 -50.69
N TYR A 325 16.21 -10.35 -50.35
CA TYR A 325 14.89 -9.73 -50.16
C TYR A 325 14.03 -10.42 -49.09
N GLY A 326 12.86 -9.83 -48.81
CA GLY A 326 11.82 -10.43 -47.98
C GLY A 326 12.00 -10.20 -46.47
N HIS A 327 11.32 -10.99 -45.66
CA HIS A 327 11.42 -10.93 -44.20
C HIS A 327 12.83 -11.33 -43.74
N MET A 328 13.45 -10.51 -42.87
CA MET A 328 14.83 -10.66 -42.37
C MET A 328 15.90 -10.87 -43.47
N CYS A 329 15.60 -10.51 -44.73
CA CYS A 329 16.51 -10.65 -45.87
C CYS A 329 16.98 -12.09 -46.14
N GLU A 330 16.20 -13.10 -45.75
CA GLU A 330 16.61 -14.52 -45.87
C GLU A 330 16.52 -15.07 -47.31
N GLN A 331 15.85 -14.37 -48.24
CA GLN A 331 15.57 -14.89 -49.58
C GLN A 331 16.55 -14.30 -50.60
N ALA A 332 17.31 -15.15 -51.29
CA ALA A 332 18.24 -14.72 -52.33
C ALA A 332 17.53 -14.38 -53.66
N CYS A 333 17.95 -13.31 -54.32
CA CYS A 333 17.56 -12.98 -55.70
C CYS A 333 17.93 -14.14 -56.65
N SER A 334 17.15 -14.32 -57.71
CA SER A 334 17.25 -15.46 -58.63
C SER A 334 18.50 -15.54 -59.50
N GLY A 335 19.33 -14.49 -59.55
CA GLY A 335 20.45 -14.36 -60.50
C GLY A 335 20.03 -14.17 -61.97
N HIS A 336 18.78 -14.50 -62.32
CA HIS A 336 18.24 -14.48 -63.68
C HIS A 336 17.45 -13.22 -64.04
N CYS A 337 17.56 -12.16 -63.23
CA CYS A 337 17.09 -10.83 -63.61
C CYS A 337 17.87 -10.31 -64.83
N LEU A 338 17.18 -9.62 -65.75
CA LEU A 338 17.77 -9.06 -66.96
C LEU A 338 18.90 -8.08 -66.60
N ASN A 339 20.00 -8.10 -67.37
CA ASN A 339 21.19 -7.25 -67.18
C ASN A 339 21.84 -7.34 -65.77
N ASN A 340 21.67 -8.45 -65.04
CA ASN A 340 22.06 -8.58 -63.63
C ASN A 340 21.51 -7.47 -62.70
N THR A 341 20.36 -6.86 -63.04
CA THR A 341 19.74 -5.88 -62.14
C THR A 341 19.36 -6.55 -60.83
N ILE A 342 19.75 -5.95 -59.71
CA ILE A 342 19.41 -6.40 -58.35
C ILE A 342 17.87 -6.47 -58.25
N CYS A 343 17.36 -7.57 -57.69
CA CYS A 343 15.92 -7.74 -57.53
C CYS A 343 15.36 -6.80 -56.44
N ASP A 344 14.06 -6.53 -56.49
CA ASP A 344 13.38 -5.71 -55.48
C ASP A 344 13.64 -6.26 -54.07
N TYR A 345 14.15 -5.41 -53.17
CA TYR A 345 14.58 -5.83 -51.84
C TYR A 345 13.39 -6.19 -50.92
N ILE A 346 12.16 -5.78 -51.24
CA ILE A 346 10.95 -6.12 -50.49
C ILE A 346 10.39 -7.47 -50.97
N ASP A 347 10.15 -7.60 -52.28
CA ASP A 347 9.35 -8.72 -52.85
C ASP A 347 10.04 -9.58 -53.91
N GLY A 348 11.34 -9.36 -54.16
CA GLY A 348 12.21 -10.21 -54.95
C GLY A 348 12.05 -10.08 -56.46
N ARG A 349 11.24 -9.13 -56.94
CA ARG A 349 10.92 -9.03 -58.37
C ARG A 349 12.05 -8.46 -59.19
N CYS A 350 12.28 -9.06 -60.36
CA CYS A 350 13.16 -8.49 -61.37
C CYS A 350 12.40 -7.40 -62.14
N SER A 351 12.54 -6.14 -61.73
CA SER A 351 11.85 -4.99 -62.34
C SER A 351 12.12 -4.83 -63.84
N SER A 352 13.33 -5.17 -64.30
CA SER A 352 13.73 -5.20 -65.73
C SER A 352 13.25 -6.45 -66.49
N GLY A 353 12.53 -7.36 -65.84
CA GLY A 353 12.16 -8.68 -66.38
C GLY A 353 13.30 -9.70 -66.32
N CYS A 354 13.12 -10.82 -67.05
CA CYS A 354 14.01 -11.97 -67.00
C CYS A 354 15.01 -12.04 -68.14
N GLN A 355 16.13 -12.73 -67.89
CA GLN A 355 17.02 -13.25 -68.92
C GLN A 355 16.27 -14.23 -69.85
N PRO A 356 16.66 -14.37 -71.14
CA PRO A 356 16.09 -15.38 -72.04
C PRO A 356 16.18 -16.79 -71.45
N GLY A 357 15.16 -17.62 -71.70
CA GLY A 357 15.04 -18.95 -71.08
C GLY A 357 14.36 -18.96 -69.70
N TYR A 358 14.10 -17.80 -69.09
CA TYR A 358 13.46 -17.67 -67.78
C TYR A 358 12.17 -16.81 -67.83
N ILE A 359 11.25 -17.07 -66.91
CA ILE A 359 9.92 -16.44 -66.85
C ILE A 359 9.39 -16.32 -65.40
N GLY A 360 8.33 -15.53 -65.23
CA GLY A 360 7.70 -15.23 -63.94
C GLY A 360 8.35 -14.05 -63.22
N LYS A 361 7.65 -13.42 -62.27
CA LYS A 361 8.08 -12.14 -61.67
C LYS A 361 9.42 -12.21 -60.91
N LEU A 362 9.80 -13.41 -60.45
CA LEU A 362 11.07 -13.69 -59.77
C LEU A 362 12.14 -14.29 -60.70
N CYS A 363 11.81 -14.63 -61.95
CA CYS A 363 12.70 -15.29 -62.92
C CYS A 363 13.30 -16.65 -62.50
N ASN A 364 12.73 -17.32 -61.49
CA ASN A 364 13.15 -18.65 -61.03
C ASN A 364 12.63 -19.82 -61.90
N ALA A 365 11.67 -19.59 -62.79
CA ALA A 365 11.11 -20.63 -63.65
C ALA A 365 11.75 -20.60 -65.04
N SER A 366 12.22 -21.75 -65.52
CA SER A 366 12.69 -21.92 -66.90
C SER A 366 11.52 -22.06 -67.88
N CYS A 367 11.79 -21.86 -69.18
CA CYS A 367 10.78 -22.09 -70.22
C CYS A 367 10.33 -23.55 -70.29
N LYS A 368 9.02 -23.73 -70.51
CA LYS A 368 8.40 -25.04 -70.72
C LYS A 368 8.91 -25.66 -72.03
N ASN A 369 9.15 -26.98 -72.03
CA ASN A 369 9.54 -27.73 -73.23
C ASN A 369 8.70 -27.34 -74.46
N GLY A 370 9.37 -27.04 -75.57
CA GLY A 370 8.76 -26.52 -76.80
C GLY A 370 8.73 -25.00 -76.91
N HIS A 371 9.15 -24.26 -75.88
CA HIS A 371 9.23 -22.79 -75.90
C HIS A 371 10.63 -22.28 -75.51
N TYR A 372 11.03 -21.14 -76.07
CA TYR A 372 12.34 -20.53 -75.84
C TYR A 372 12.36 -19.00 -75.91
N GLY A 373 13.51 -18.41 -75.58
CA GLY A 373 13.81 -16.98 -75.74
C GLY A 373 13.30 -16.10 -74.60
N LYS A 374 13.24 -14.79 -74.83
CA LYS A 374 12.72 -13.83 -73.85
C LYS A 374 11.22 -14.09 -73.61
N ASN A 375 10.82 -14.15 -72.34
CA ASN A 375 9.46 -14.50 -71.91
C ASN A 375 8.91 -15.80 -72.54
N CYS A 376 9.78 -16.75 -72.94
CA CYS A 376 9.40 -18.03 -73.56
C CYS A 376 8.45 -17.88 -74.77
N SER A 377 8.53 -16.74 -75.47
CA SER A 377 7.53 -16.33 -76.47
C SER A 377 7.80 -16.88 -77.86
N LEU A 378 8.92 -17.59 -78.07
CA LEU A 378 9.24 -18.30 -79.30
C LEU A 378 8.94 -19.79 -79.14
N VAL A 379 8.48 -20.44 -80.21
CA VAL A 379 8.11 -21.87 -80.23
C VAL A 379 9.16 -22.65 -81.00
N CYS A 380 9.62 -23.78 -80.44
CA CYS A 380 10.61 -24.64 -81.06
C CYS A 380 10.03 -25.36 -82.31
N PRO A 381 10.83 -25.58 -83.38
CA PRO A 381 10.38 -26.30 -84.57
C PRO A 381 9.79 -27.69 -84.28
N SER A 382 8.78 -28.13 -85.03
CA SER A 382 8.10 -29.42 -84.82
C SER A 382 9.03 -30.64 -84.92
N ASN A 383 10.10 -30.52 -85.71
CA ASN A 383 11.06 -31.59 -85.98
C ASN A 383 12.19 -31.66 -84.93
N CYS A 384 12.08 -30.87 -83.85
CA CYS A 384 13.03 -30.77 -82.76
C CYS A 384 12.74 -31.77 -81.65
N LYS A 385 13.68 -32.69 -81.41
CA LYS A 385 13.64 -33.71 -80.34
C LYS A 385 13.95 -33.12 -78.97
N THR A 386 14.92 -32.20 -78.90
CA THR A 386 15.24 -31.42 -77.70
C THR A 386 15.62 -30.00 -78.10
N CYS A 387 15.06 -29.01 -77.40
CA CYS A 387 15.20 -27.59 -77.69
C CYS A 387 15.79 -26.84 -76.49
N ASN A 388 16.78 -25.98 -76.73
CA ASN A 388 17.36 -25.12 -75.70
C ASN A 388 16.41 -23.96 -75.34
N PRO A 389 16.00 -23.79 -74.06
CA PRO A 389 15.06 -22.73 -73.67
C PRO A 389 15.61 -21.31 -73.85
N THR A 390 16.92 -21.12 -73.92
CA THR A 390 17.53 -19.79 -74.01
C THR A 390 17.55 -19.26 -75.44
N ASP A 391 17.99 -20.08 -76.40
CA ASP A 391 18.29 -19.68 -77.79
C ASP A 391 17.52 -20.46 -78.87
N GLY A 392 16.81 -21.53 -78.53
CA GLY A 392 16.02 -22.33 -79.46
C GLY A 392 16.83 -23.32 -80.30
N THR A 393 18.12 -23.51 -80.02
CA THR A 393 18.95 -24.53 -80.69
C THR A 393 18.36 -25.93 -80.47
N CYS A 394 18.31 -26.71 -81.54
CA CYS A 394 17.59 -27.97 -81.61
C CYS A 394 18.48 -29.16 -81.99
N SER A 395 18.26 -30.29 -81.31
CA SER A 395 18.62 -31.62 -81.83
C SER A 395 17.42 -32.21 -82.56
N CYS A 396 17.63 -32.78 -83.74
CA CYS A 396 16.57 -33.14 -84.67
C CYS A 396 16.13 -34.60 -84.57
N TYR A 397 14.83 -34.84 -84.80
CA TYR A 397 14.34 -36.19 -85.08
C TYR A 397 14.97 -36.76 -86.36
N ALA A 398 14.88 -38.08 -86.54
CA ALA A 398 15.37 -38.74 -87.74
C ALA A 398 14.73 -38.18 -89.02
N GLY A 399 15.51 -38.13 -90.11
CA GLY A 399 15.08 -37.52 -91.37
C GLY A 399 15.36 -36.02 -91.50
N TRP A 400 15.82 -35.35 -90.43
CA TRP A 400 15.98 -33.90 -90.39
C TRP A 400 17.34 -33.44 -89.81
N MET A 401 17.84 -32.33 -90.34
CA MET A 401 19.05 -31.62 -89.89
C MET A 401 18.91 -30.09 -90.05
N GLY A 402 20.00 -29.38 -89.74
CA GLY A 402 20.04 -27.93 -89.63
C GLY A 402 19.64 -27.47 -88.22
N THR A 403 20.06 -26.26 -87.83
CA THR A 403 19.88 -25.72 -86.46
C THR A 403 18.42 -25.59 -86.01
N ASN A 404 17.48 -25.66 -86.96
CA ASN A 404 16.03 -25.61 -86.77
C ASN A 404 15.30 -26.86 -87.32
N CYS A 405 16.02 -27.94 -87.63
CA CYS A 405 15.47 -29.23 -88.10
C CYS A 405 14.54 -29.14 -89.33
N SER A 406 14.75 -28.13 -90.18
CA SER A 406 13.91 -27.85 -91.34
C SER A 406 14.48 -28.34 -92.67
N ILE A 407 15.68 -28.94 -92.65
CA ILE A 407 16.34 -29.51 -93.84
C ILE A 407 16.21 -31.03 -93.77
N ALA A 408 15.59 -31.67 -94.77
CA ALA A 408 15.53 -33.12 -94.86
C ALA A 408 16.90 -33.72 -95.21
N CYS A 409 17.20 -34.95 -94.75
CA CYS A 409 18.47 -35.60 -95.08
C CYS A 409 18.62 -35.85 -96.59
N HIS A 410 19.85 -35.74 -97.10
CA HIS A 410 20.17 -36.01 -98.50
C HIS A 410 21.48 -36.78 -98.60
N GLN A 411 21.44 -37.99 -99.18
CA GLN A 411 22.53 -38.98 -99.14
C GLN A 411 22.99 -39.36 -97.72
N SER A 412 22.12 -39.12 -96.72
CA SER A 412 22.28 -39.49 -95.32
C SER A 412 20.92 -39.73 -94.67
N TYR A 413 20.90 -40.26 -93.45
CA TYR A 413 19.71 -40.62 -92.68
C TYR A 413 19.92 -40.58 -91.17
N GLY A 414 18.84 -40.76 -90.40
CA GLY A 414 18.83 -40.81 -88.94
C GLY A 414 18.76 -39.43 -88.27
N GLU A 415 18.87 -39.39 -86.93
CA GLU A 415 18.81 -38.14 -86.16
C GLU A 415 19.95 -37.19 -86.54
N ASN A 416 19.62 -35.91 -86.74
CA ASN A 416 20.53 -34.90 -87.30
C ASN A 416 21.20 -35.31 -88.63
N CYS A 417 20.63 -36.28 -89.35
CA CYS A 417 21.17 -36.87 -90.58
C CYS A 417 22.59 -37.45 -90.45
N GLN A 418 22.93 -37.97 -89.27
CA GLN A 418 24.31 -38.32 -88.89
C GLN A 418 24.89 -39.58 -89.56
N TYR A 419 24.10 -40.39 -90.28
CA TYR A 419 24.58 -41.61 -90.95
C TYR A 419 24.52 -41.45 -92.49
N PRO A 420 25.62 -41.65 -93.25
CA PRO A 420 25.56 -41.60 -94.71
C PRO A 420 24.77 -42.78 -95.30
N CYS A 421 24.11 -42.58 -96.44
CA CYS A 421 23.53 -43.65 -97.24
C CYS A 421 24.62 -44.62 -97.74
N SER A 422 24.28 -45.90 -97.94
CA SER A 422 25.22 -46.87 -98.52
C SER A 422 25.73 -46.39 -99.87
N GLN A 423 27.05 -46.45 -100.06
CA GLN A 423 27.69 -46.07 -101.32
C GLN A 423 27.31 -46.97 -102.49
N PHE A 424 26.71 -48.14 -102.21
CA PHE A 424 26.28 -49.14 -103.18
C PHE A 424 24.79 -49.01 -103.56
N CYS A 425 24.00 -48.17 -102.88
CA CYS A 425 22.71 -47.71 -103.40
C CYS A 425 22.95 -47.03 -104.76
N ILE A 426 22.11 -47.28 -105.77
CA ILE A 426 22.14 -46.48 -107.01
C ILE A 426 21.94 -45.00 -106.67
N ASN A 427 22.77 -44.15 -107.27
CA ASN A 427 22.87 -42.70 -107.03
C ASN A 427 23.07 -42.27 -105.56
N ARG A 428 23.48 -43.18 -104.64
CA ARG A 428 23.62 -42.94 -103.19
C ARG A 428 22.36 -42.41 -102.50
N THR A 429 21.19 -42.58 -103.10
CA THR A 429 19.90 -42.16 -102.54
C THR A 429 19.26 -43.27 -101.71
N CYS A 430 19.09 -43.00 -100.42
CA CYS A 430 18.36 -43.85 -99.47
C CYS A 430 17.29 -43.03 -98.71
N ASP A 431 16.40 -43.71 -98.01
CA ASP A 431 15.36 -43.12 -97.18
C ASP A 431 15.97 -42.27 -96.04
N PRO A 432 15.57 -40.98 -95.87
CA PRO A 432 16.11 -40.08 -94.83
C PRO A 432 15.91 -40.54 -93.38
N PHE A 433 14.92 -41.38 -93.09
CA PHE A 433 14.57 -41.77 -91.72
C PHE A 433 15.29 -43.06 -91.31
N ASN A 434 15.28 -44.07 -92.18
CA ASN A 434 15.75 -45.42 -91.86
C ASN A 434 16.96 -45.89 -92.68
N GLY A 435 17.32 -45.22 -93.78
CA GLY A 435 18.52 -45.50 -94.57
C GLY A 435 18.40 -46.58 -95.65
N THR A 436 17.20 -47.01 -96.03
CA THR A 436 16.95 -48.05 -97.04
C THR A 436 17.11 -47.53 -98.48
N CYS A 437 17.78 -48.26 -99.37
CA CYS A 437 18.09 -47.79 -100.74
C CYS A 437 16.83 -47.70 -101.61
N LEU A 438 16.55 -46.53 -102.20
CA LEU A 438 15.24 -46.21 -102.81
C LEU A 438 14.98 -46.80 -104.21
N THR A 439 15.92 -47.52 -104.82
CA THR A 439 15.78 -48.07 -106.18
C THR A 439 16.28 -49.51 -106.28
N SER A 440 17.60 -49.72 -106.23
CA SER A 440 18.22 -51.05 -106.10
C SER A 440 19.73 -50.93 -105.81
N CYS A 441 20.36 -52.08 -105.61
CA CYS A 441 21.81 -52.22 -105.47
C CYS A 441 22.52 -52.30 -106.80
N ARG A 442 23.82 -51.95 -106.81
CA ARG A 442 24.74 -52.42 -107.84
C ARG A 442 24.88 -53.94 -107.73
N LYS A 443 25.05 -54.63 -108.88
CA LYS A 443 25.26 -56.08 -108.91
C LYS A 443 26.45 -56.47 -108.02
N GLU A 444 26.38 -57.70 -107.47
CA GLU A 444 27.24 -58.28 -106.41
C GLU A 444 26.77 -58.06 -104.96
N TYR A 445 25.79 -57.18 -104.69
CA TYR A 445 25.17 -57.00 -103.36
C TYR A 445 23.65 -57.32 -103.36
N PHE A 446 23.09 -57.89 -102.28
CA PHE A 446 21.68 -58.35 -102.24
C PHE A 446 20.91 -58.16 -100.90
N ASP A 447 20.80 -56.93 -100.39
CA ASP A 447 19.92 -56.57 -99.26
C ASP A 447 19.35 -55.14 -99.44
N GLU A 448 18.31 -54.76 -98.70
CA GLU A 448 17.62 -53.47 -98.91
C GLU A 448 18.49 -52.22 -98.66
N LYS A 449 19.67 -52.41 -98.04
CA LYS A 449 20.66 -51.35 -97.77
C LYS A 449 21.94 -51.48 -98.60
N CYS A 450 22.05 -52.49 -99.46
CA CYS A 450 23.21 -52.75 -100.31
C CYS A 450 24.52 -52.78 -99.50
N THR A 451 24.63 -53.77 -98.63
CA THR A 451 25.63 -53.92 -97.58
C THR A 451 26.21 -55.33 -97.43
N SER A 452 25.68 -56.35 -98.14
CA SER A 452 26.19 -57.74 -98.09
C SER A 452 26.51 -58.33 -99.47
N GLU A 453 27.70 -58.95 -99.59
CA GLU A 453 28.24 -59.60 -100.79
C GLU A 453 27.95 -61.12 -100.82
N ILE A 454 28.15 -61.78 -101.97
CA ILE A 454 28.01 -63.22 -102.13
C ILE A 454 29.38 -63.92 -102.10
N ASN A 455 29.68 -64.65 -101.03
CA ASN A 455 30.51 -65.86 -101.10
C ASN A 455 30.34 -66.76 -99.85
N ALA A 456 30.69 -68.05 -99.97
CA ALA A 456 30.71 -69.02 -98.87
C ALA A 456 31.92 -68.77 -97.95
N ASP A 457 31.88 -69.03 -96.64
CA ASP A 457 31.86 -70.41 -96.10
C ASP A 457 31.42 -70.53 -94.61
N HIS A 458 31.47 -71.76 -94.08
CA HIS A 458 31.29 -72.21 -92.68
C HIS A 458 31.51 -71.15 -91.55
N MET A 459 30.52 -70.90 -90.67
CA MET A 459 30.12 -71.68 -89.46
C MET A 459 31.07 -71.61 -88.24
N ASN A 460 30.47 -71.49 -87.04
CA ASN A 460 30.94 -71.98 -85.72
C ASN A 460 32.13 -71.22 -85.05
N VAL A 461 32.32 -71.16 -83.71
CA VAL A 461 31.50 -71.53 -82.51
C VAL A 461 32.08 -70.85 -81.22
N GLU A 462 31.39 -70.97 -80.08
CA GLU A 462 31.88 -70.78 -78.67
C GLU A 462 32.36 -69.40 -78.13
N SER A 463 31.45 -68.78 -77.38
CA SER A 463 31.57 -68.33 -75.98
C SER A 463 32.91 -67.98 -75.29
N ASN A 464 32.79 -66.92 -74.45
CA ASN A 464 33.37 -66.73 -73.10
C ASN A 464 34.82 -66.21 -72.87
N VAL A 465 34.89 -65.16 -72.02
CA VAL A 465 35.88 -64.95 -70.92
C VAL A 465 37.32 -64.57 -71.38
N THR A 466 38.01 -63.52 -70.90
CA THR A 466 38.63 -63.31 -69.54
C THR A 466 39.08 -61.80 -69.34
N PRO A 467 39.95 -61.32 -68.39
CA PRO A 467 39.74 -60.02 -67.68
C PRO A 467 41.02 -59.13 -67.54
N VAL A 468 41.56 -58.93 -66.30
CA VAL A 468 42.89 -58.33 -65.92
C VAL A 468 42.96 -56.78 -66.06
N ALA A 469 43.74 -55.96 -65.30
CA ALA A 469 44.88 -56.09 -64.35
C ALA A 469 44.62 -55.29 -63.04
N VAL A 470 45.30 -55.39 -61.87
CA VAL A 470 46.74 -55.44 -61.48
C VAL A 470 47.52 -54.16 -61.88
N GLY A 471 48.41 -53.54 -61.08
CA GLY A 471 48.70 -53.70 -59.64
C GLY A 471 50.18 -53.49 -59.23
N GLY A 472 50.56 -52.29 -58.77
CA GLY A 472 51.63 -52.07 -57.77
C GLY A 472 53.09 -51.75 -58.17
N THR A 473 53.67 -50.81 -57.38
CA THR A 473 55.06 -50.77 -56.82
C THR A 473 56.22 -49.95 -57.45
N LEU A 474 56.91 -49.24 -56.52
CA LEU A 474 58.37 -49.07 -56.30
C LEU A 474 59.22 -47.92 -56.92
N SER A 475 60.20 -47.50 -56.09
CA SER A 475 61.40 -46.64 -56.32
C SER A 475 61.20 -45.11 -56.52
N ALA A 476 62.14 -44.21 -56.17
CA ALA A 476 63.20 -44.20 -55.12
C ALA A 476 63.87 -42.80 -54.95
N LEU A 477 64.51 -42.57 -53.78
CA LEU A 477 65.66 -41.68 -53.49
C LEU A 477 65.51 -40.12 -53.43
N VAL A 478 66.55 -39.50 -52.83
CA VAL A 478 66.82 -38.04 -52.59
C VAL A 478 65.81 -37.35 -51.65
N VAL A 479 66.04 -37.10 -50.35
CA VAL A 479 67.23 -36.97 -49.46
C VAL A 479 67.98 -35.62 -49.58
N LEU A 480 68.37 -35.05 -48.42
CA LEU A 480 68.87 -33.68 -48.16
C LEU A 480 67.78 -32.60 -48.42
N ILE A 481 67.38 -31.75 -47.47
CA ILE A 481 68.04 -31.19 -46.27
C ILE A 481 67.08 -31.35 -45.07
N ILE A 482 67.40 -32.03 -43.95
CA ILE A 482 68.49 -31.87 -42.96
C ILE A 482 68.30 -30.59 -42.11
N VAL A 483 67.54 -30.67 -41.00
CA VAL A 483 68.07 -31.01 -39.65
C VAL A 483 68.96 -29.89 -39.05
N VAL A 484 68.42 -28.67 -38.98
CA VAL A 484 68.99 -27.56 -38.15
C VAL A 484 67.94 -26.88 -37.23
N ALA A 485 66.66 -27.26 -37.31
CA ALA A 485 65.62 -26.94 -36.31
C ALA A 485 65.19 -28.19 -35.48
N THR A 486 65.92 -29.29 -35.63
CA THR A 486 66.26 -30.14 -34.48
C THR A 486 66.88 -29.29 -33.38
N LEU A 487 66.73 -29.72 -32.12
CA LEU A 487 66.99 -28.92 -30.92
C LEU A 487 65.93 -27.81 -30.77
N SER A 488 64.82 -28.12 -30.10
CA SER A 488 64.70 -27.91 -28.63
C SER A 488 64.17 -26.48 -28.32
N ILE A 489 63.50 -26.21 -27.21
CA ILE A 489 63.58 -26.87 -25.90
C ILE A 489 62.19 -27.29 -25.38
N ARG A 490 62.10 -28.59 -25.08
CA ARG A 490 61.44 -29.19 -23.90
C ARG A 490 60.53 -28.26 -23.05
N TYR A 491 59.29 -28.02 -23.47
CA TYR A 491 58.19 -27.70 -22.53
C TYR A 491 57.02 -28.68 -22.62
N LYS A 492 57.33 -29.92 -22.22
CA LYS A 492 56.38 -30.94 -21.73
C LYS A 492 55.67 -30.38 -20.46
N ARG A 493 54.46 -30.79 -20.01
CA ARG A 493 53.46 -31.82 -20.41
C ARG A 493 52.17 -31.64 -19.58
N LYS A 494 51.02 -32.19 -20.05
CA LYS A 494 49.72 -32.40 -19.32
C LYS A 494 48.97 -31.09 -18.93
N SER A 495 47.65 -31.04 -18.69
CA SER A 495 46.53 -32.04 -18.69
C SER A 495 45.24 -31.33 -19.20
N ASN A 496 43.96 -31.79 -19.20
CA ASN A 496 43.16 -32.93 -18.70
C ASN A 496 42.12 -33.33 -19.82
N LYS A 497 41.18 -34.30 -19.81
CA LYS A 497 40.12 -34.84 -18.90
C LYS A 497 38.92 -33.87 -18.62
N MET A 498 37.63 -34.22 -18.72
CA MET A 498 36.84 -35.43 -19.14
C MET A 498 35.31 -35.00 -19.22
N THR A 499 34.19 -35.70 -19.53
CA THR A 499 33.74 -37.13 -19.65
C THR A 499 32.35 -37.28 -20.36
N LYS A 500 32.10 -38.37 -21.14
CA LYS A 500 30.79 -39.06 -21.47
C LYS A 500 29.60 -38.30 -22.18
N LYS A 501 28.56 -38.95 -22.78
CA LYS A 501 28.43 -40.12 -23.72
C LYS A 501 26.93 -40.39 -24.14
N THR A 502 26.61 -40.62 -25.43
CA THR A 502 25.54 -41.51 -26.05
C THR A 502 24.05 -41.49 -25.59
N SER A 503 22.99 -41.77 -26.38
CA SER A 503 22.79 -42.05 -27.84
C SER A 503 21.31 -42.32 -28.25
N ARG A 504 20.96 -42.17 -29.55
CA ARG A 504 19.90 -42.90 -30.34
C ARG A 504 18.40 -42.61 -30.03
N THR A 505 17.39 -42.66 -30.94
CA THR A 505 17.27 -42.96 -32.41
C THR A 505 15.98 -42.33 -33.05
N SER A 506 15.91 -42.19 -34.40
CA SER A 506 14.71 -42.24 -35.32
C SER A 506 13.57 -41.17 -35.22
N LYS A 507 13.28 -40.38 -36.29
CA LYS A 507 12.17 -40.50 -37.32
C LYS A 507 10.74 -40.14 -36.85
N GLU A 508 9.81 -39.50 -37.60
CA GLU A 508 9.80 -38.75 -38.89
C GLU A 508 8.43 -37.98 -39.06
N LYS A 509 8.34 -36.93 -39.91
CA LYS A 509 7.15 -36.37 -40.64
C LYS A 509 5.94 -35.61 -39.98
N GLN A 510 5.77 -34.35 -40.46
CA GLN A 510 4.59 -33.69 -41.09
C GLN A 510 3.32 -33.10 -40.36
N LYS A 511 2.69 -32.17 -41.12
CA LYS A 511 1.51 -31.26 -40.94
C LYS A 511 0.12 -31.99 -41.09
N MET A 512 -1.11 -31.45 -40.91
CA MET A 512 -1.66 -30.06 -40.90
C MET A 512 -3.13 -29.93 -40.35
N THR A 513 -3.53 -28.71 -39.91
CA THR A 513 -4.89 -28.08 -39.89
C THR A 513 -6.05 -28.66 -39.01
N MET A 514 -7.28 -28.11 -39.15
CA MET A 514 -8.27 -27.82 -38.06
C MET A 514 -9.73 -27.65 -38.60
N GLN A 515 -10.77 -28.05 -37.84
CA GLN A 515 -12.21 -27.58 -37.83
C GLN A 515 -13.05 -28.49 -36.86
N SER A 516 -14.26 -28.18 -36.31
CA SER A 516 -15.00 -26.91 -36.06
C SER A 516 -16.31 -27.05 -35.24
N LEU A 517 -16.57 -26.08 -34.34
CA LEU A 517 -17.86 -25.37 -34.05
C LEU A 517 -19.11 -26.01 -33.35
N GLN A 518 -19.84 -25.11 -32.65
CA GLN A 518 -21.25 -25.11 -32.15
C GLN A 518 -21.65 -25.95 -30.89
N ARG A 519 -22.75 -25.67 -30.14
CA ARG A 519 -23.30 -24.39 -29.54
C ARG A 519 -24.55 -24.69 -28.65
N LYS A 520 -24.84 -23.84 -27.63
CA LYS A 520 -26.16 -23.64 -26.93
C LYS A 520 -26.68 -24.79 -26.00
N SER A 521 -27.58 -24.63 -25.01
CA SER A 521 -28.16 -23.43 -24.32
C SER A 521 -29.05 -23.72 -23.07
N TYR A 522 -28.93 -22.87 -22.02
CA TYR A 522 -29.96 -22.25 -21.13
C TYR A 522 -31.06 -23.00 -20.28
N LEU A 523 -31.16 -22.53 -19.00
CA LEU A 523 -32.35 -22.14 -18.18
C LEU A 523 -33.12 -23.10 -17.22
N ASN A 524 -33.20 -22.68 -15.93
CA ASN A 524 -34.22 -22.84 -14.85
C ASN A 524 -34.69 -24.27 -14.42
N TYR A 525 -35.13 -24.58 -13.19
CA TYR A 525 -35.89 -23.79 -12.18
C TYR A 525 -35.77 -24.36 -10.72
N ASP A 526 -35.71 -23.46 -9.73
CA ASP A 526 -36.08 -23.47 -8.28
C ASP A 526 -36.16 -24.73 -7.35
N SER A 527 -35.93 -24.45 -6.05
CA SER A 527 -36.54 -25.03 -4.81
C SER A 527 -35.93 -26.21 -4.00
N THR A 528 -36.09 -26.08 -2.66
CA THR A 528 -36.06 -27.08 -1.53
C THR A 528 -34.79 -27.86 -1.11
N GLN A 529 -34.10 -27.30 -0.10
CA GLN A 529 -33.93 -27.81 1.30
C GLN A 529 -33.21 -29.16 1.64
N SER A 530 -32.53 -29.11 2.81
CA SER A 530 -31.99 -30.19 3.70
C SER A 530 -30.76 -31.01 3.26
N ASP A 531 -29.65 -30.74 3.96
CA ASP A 531 -28.72 -31.67 4.61
C ASP A 531 -28.62 -33.12 4.09
N ASP A 532 -27.49 -33.45 3.46
CA ASP A 532 -26.45 -34.24 4.13
C ASP A 532 -25.05 -33.98 3.50
N ALA A 533 -23.98 -34.57 4.03
CA ALA A 533 -22.61 -34.31 3.60
C ALA A 533 -22.07 -35.32 2.56
N ASP A 534 -21.33 -34.83 1.55
CA ASP A 534 -20.38 -35.67 0.80
C ASP A 534 -19.22 -34.88 0.14
N GLU A 535 -18.27 -35.59 -0.46
CA GLU A 535 -16.99 -35.05 -0.97
C GLU A 535 -17.09 -34.24 -2.29
N ALA A 536 -16.08 -33.40 -2.58
CA ALA A 536 -15.95 -32.65 -3.83
C ALA A 536 -14.76 -33.18 -4.66
N ASP A 537 -15.05 -33.75 -5.83
CA ASP A 537 -14.08 -34.37 -6.75
C ASP A 537 -13.41 -33.38 -7.73
N ASP A 538 -12.38 -33.83 -8.43
CA ASP A 538 -11.55 -33.07 -9.37
C ASP A 538 -12.28 -32.70 -10.68
N SER A 539 -12.06 -31.46 -11.14
CA SER A 539 -11.96 -31.17 -12.58
C SER A 539 -11.42 -29.76 -12.82
N THR A 540 -10.09 -29.64 -12.88
CA THR A 540 -9.41 -28.36 -13.19
C THR A 540 -9.46 -28.04 -14.70
N PRO A 541 -10.03 -26.89 -15.14
CA PRO A 541 -9.97 -26.48 -16.55
C PRO A 541 -8.58 -25.95 -16.92
N THR A 542 -7.88 -26.65 -17.81
CA THR A 542 -6.52 -26.26 -18.24
C THR A 542 -6.55 -25.03 -19.16
N LEU A 543 -5.99 -23.90 -18.70
CA LEU A 543 -5.67 -22.77 -19.57
C LEU A 543 -4.28 -22.95 -20.20
N PRO A 544 -4.09 -22.59 -21.49
CA PRO A 544 -2.85 -22.88 -22.21
C PRO A 544 -1.69 -21.98 -21.74
N GLU A 545 -0.49 -22.55 -21.68
CA GLU A 545 0.74 -21.82 -21.36
C GLU A 545 0.99 -20.69 -22.36
N ARG A 546 1.29 -19.48 -21.87
CA ARG A 546 1.89 -18.41 -22.67
C ARG A 546 3.18 -17.93 -22.02
N THR A 547 4.30 -18.46 -22.51
CA THR A 547 5.65 -18.28 -21.96
C THR A 547 6.26 -16.93 -22.36
N THR A 548 5.96 -15.88 -21.60
CA THR A 548 6.69 -14.60 -21.66
C THR A 548 7.33 -14.28 -20.31
N ARG A 549 8.66 -14.43 -20.22
CA ARG A 549 9.44 -14.04 -19.03
C ARG A 549 9.51 -12.51 -18.92
N GLY A 550 8.70 -11.91 -18.05
CA GLY A 550 9.00 -10.58 -17.54
C GLY A 550 10.26 -10.60 -16.66
N LEU A 551 11.14 -9.60 -16.80
CA LEU A 551 12.20 -9.37 -15.81
C LEU A 551 11.57 -8.92 -14.47
N PRO A 552 12.16 -9.27 -13.32
CA PRO A 552 11.60 -8.92 -12.02
C PRO A 552 11.72 -7.41 -11.77
N THR A 553 10.61 -6.68 -11.87
CA THR A 553 10.49 -5.32 -11.36
C THR A 553 10.88 -5.29 -9.89
N ASN A 554 11.79 -4.40 -9.50
CA ASN A 554 12.35 -4.36 -8.16
C ASN A 554 11.33 -3.78 -7.14
N LYS A 555 10.43 -4.63 -6.63
CA LYS A 555 9.39 -4.30 -5.63
C LYS A 555 9.93 -3.96 -4.21
N ASN A 556 11.15 -3.41 -4.11
CA ASN A 556 11.73 -2.95 -2.84
C ASN A 556 11.12 -1.61 -2.40
N ILE A 557 10.21 -1.65 -1.44
CA ILE A 557 9.49 -0.49 -0.92
C ILE A 557 10.34 0.19 0.17
N PRO A 558 10.69 1.49 0.05
CA PRO A 558 11.26 2.26 1.15
C PRO A 558 10.28 2.33 2.33
N VAL A 559 10.74 2.12 3.56
CA VAL A 559 9.89 2.05 4.75
C VAL A 559 8.98 3.28 4.90
N ARG A 560 9.52 4.47 4.65
CA ARG A 560 8.77 5.75 4.65
C ARG A 560 7.61 5.82 3.62
N ASN A 561 7.63 4.99 2.57
CA ASN A 561 6.63 4.96 1.51
C ASN A 561 5.51 3.93 1.75
N ILE A 562 5.57 3.10 2.80
CA ILE A 562 4.58 2.01 3.02
C ILE A 562 3.14 2.54 3.05
N LYS A 563 2.88 3.69 3.68
CA LYS A 563 1.54 4.34 3.70
C LYS A 563 1.01 4.66 2.29
N ALA A 564 1.88 5.15 1.40
CA ALA A 564 1.52 5.45 0.02
C ALA A 564 1.29 4.17 -0.81
N GLN A 565 2.10 3.13 -0.59
CA GLN A 565 1.90 1.83 -1.23
C GLN A 565 0.58 1.19 -0.80
N ILE A 566 0.21 1.26 0.48
CA ILE A 566 -1.09 0.77 0.98
C ILE A 566 -2.24 1.53 0.31
N ALA A 567 -2.17 2.86 0.23
CA ALA A 567 -3.19 3.67 -0.43
C ALA A 567 -3.36 3.29 -1.91
N ASN A 568 -2.25 3.09 -2.64
CA ASN A 568 -2.25 2.62 -4.03
C ASN A 568 -2.88 1.23 -4.17
N MET A 569 -2.43 0.24 -3.38
CA MET A 569 -2.93 -1.14 -3.45
C MET A 569 -4.38 -1.31 -2.96
N SER A 570 -4.88 -0.38 -2.14
CA SER A 570 -6.28 -0.34 -1.68
C SER A 570 -7.25 0.17 -2.74
N ALA A 571 -6.75 0.83 -3.80
CA ALA A 571 -7.58 1.39 -4.87
C ALA A 571 -8.41 0.29 -5.55
N LYS A 572 -9.63 0.66 -6.00
CA LYS A 572 -10.62 -0.26 -6.59
C LYS A 572 -10.76 -1.54 -5.75
N GLU A 573 -11.32 -1.41 -4.54
CA GLU A 573 -11.66 -2.54 -3.66
C GLU A 573 -10.48 -3.50 -3.37
N ASN A 574 -9.30 -2.95 -3.09
CA ASN A 574 -8.07 -3.70 -2.79
C ASN A 574 -7.48 -4.54 -3.94
N THR A 575 -7.85 -4.25 -5.20
CA THR A 575 -7.35 -5.00 -6.38
C THR A 575 -5.83 -5.11 -6.46
N GLY A 576 -5.07 -4.11 -5.99
CA GLY A 576 -3.60 -4.18 -5.97
C GLY A 576 -3.05 -5.29 -5.06
N PHE A 577 -3.60 -5.40 -3.83
CA PHE A 577 -3.27 -6.51 -2.93
C PHE A 577 -3.65 -7.87 -3.54
N LYS A 578 -4.82 -7.93 -4.19
CA LYS A 578 -5.34 -9.15 -4.81
C LYS A 578 -4.45 -9.65 -5.96
N ILE A 579 -4.03 -8.76 -6.86
CA ILE A 579 -3.14 -9.11 -7.96
C ILE A 579 -1.80 -9.61 -7.40
N GLU A 580 -1.16 -8.83 -6.52
CA GLU A 580 0.15 -9.16 -5.97
C GLU A 580 0.15 -10.44 -5.13
N TYR A 581 -0.92 -10.73 -4.38
CA TYR A 581 -1.04 -12.00 -3.64
C TYR A 581 -1.11 -13.22 -4.57
N ASN A 582 -1.87 -13.12 -5.66
CA ASN A 582 -2.08 -14.21 -6.61
C ASN A 582 -0.91 -14.39 -7.59
N GLU A 583 -0.04 -13.39 -7.78
CA GLU A 583 1.27 -13.53 -8.45
C GLU A 583 2.24 -14.46 -7.71
N ILE A 584 2.07 -14.64 -6.39
CA ILE A 584 3.00 -15.44 -5.58
C ILE A 584 2.63 -16.93 -5.68
N PRO A 585 3.57 -17.83 -6.08
CA PRO A 585 3.32 -19.26 -6.17
C PRO A 585 2.75 -19.85 -4.87
N HIS A 586 1.85 -20.81 -4.99
CA HIS A 586 1.15 -21.48 -3.90
C HIS A 586 0.96 -22.98 -4.22
N GLY A 587 0.43 -23.75 -3.27
CA GLY A 587 0.35 -25.21 -3.37
C GLY A 587 1.67 -25.89 -2.98
N GLU A 588 1.88 -27.11 -3.48
CA GLU A 588 3.05 -27.96 -3.18
C GLU A 588 4.18 -27.68 -4.18
N LEU A 589 5.05 -26.72 -3.85
CA LEU A 589 6.16 -26.28 -4.72
C LEU A 589 7.38 -27.22 -4.68
N HIS A 590 7.47 -28.08 -3.66
CA HIS A 590 8.55 -29.04 -3.42
C HIS A 590 7.98 -30.35 -2.85
N PRO A 591 8.71 -31.49 -2.89
CA PRO A 591 8.19 -32.77 -2.42
C PRO A 591 7.83 -32.80 -0.92
N CYS A 592 6.75 -33.52 -0.61
CA CYS A 592 6.24 -33.82 0.74
C CYS A 592 6.12 -35.34 1.00
N LEU A 593 7.06 -36.14 0.51
CA LEU A 593 7.03 -37.60 0.54
C LEU A 593 6.95 -38.15 1.97
N GLU A 594 7.77 -37.63 2.89
CA GLU A 594 7.81 -38.06 4.28
C GLU A 594 6.50 -37.74 5.01
N ALA A 595 5.89 -36.60 4.68
CA ALA A 595 4.62 -36.16 5.27
C ALA A 595 3.41 -36.97 4.78
N LYS A 596 3.49 -37.53 3.57
CA LYS A 596 2.43 -38.31 2.90
C LYS A 596 2.45 -39.80 3.23
N LYS A 597 3.53 -40.33 3.83
CA LYS A 597 3.64 -41.73 4.30
C LYS A 597 2.45 -42.13 5.19
N PRO A 598 1.87 -43.34 5.05
CA PRO A 598 0.68 -43.77 5.80
C PRO A 598 0.77 -43.57 7.33
N GLU A 599 1.91 -43.91 7.92
CA GLU A 599 2.22 -43.76 9.34
C GLU A 599 2.28 -42.30 9.80
N ASN A 600 2.58 -41.37 8.89
CA ASN A 600 2.69 -39.94 9.17
C ASN A 600 1.39 -39.17 8.89
N LYS A 601 0.49 -39.70 8.03
CA LYS A 601 -0.83 -39.10 7.77
C LYS A 601 -1.60 -38.79 9.05
N VAL A 602 -1.58 -39.70 10.04
CA VAL A 602 -2.27 -39.51 11.33
C VAL A 602 -1.67 -38.40 12.20
N LYS A 603 -0.40 -38.04 12.01
CA LYS A 603 0.27 -36.93 12.72
C LYS A 603 -0.10 -35.56 12.13
N ASN A 604 -0.47 -35.47 10.85
CA ASN A 604 -0.88 -34.22 10.21
C ASN A 604 -2.27 -33.77 10.67
N ARG A 605 -2.48 -32.45 10.86
CA ARG A 605 -3.79 -31.88 11.25
C ARG A 605 -4.72 -31.71 10.04
N TYR A 606 -4.18 -31.39 8.88
CA TYR A 606 -4.91 -31.20 7.63
C TYR A 606 -4.33 -32.11 6.55
N THR A 607 -5.18 -32.58 5.63
CA THR A 607 -4.81 -33.41 4.47
C THR A 607 -4.14 -32.62 3.34
N THR A 608 -4.12 -31.29 3.43
CA THR A 608 -3.63 -30.37 2.40
C THR A 608 -2.45 -29.50 2.84
N ILE A 609 -1.94 -29.66 4.08
CA ILE A 609 -0.85 -28.85 4.64
C ILE A 609 0.27 -29.73 5.20
N TYR A 610 1.40 -29.75 4.51
CA TYR A 610 2.56 -30.59 4.80
C TYR A 610 3.86 -29.75 4.88
N PRO A 611 4.88 -30.18 5.64
CA PRO A 611 6.24 -29.67 5.48
C PRO A 611 6.87 -30.27 4.21
N TYR A 612 7.77 -29.53 3.54
CA TYR A 612 8.57 -30.09 2.46
C TYR A 612 9.73 -30.93 3.00
N ASP A 613 10.12 -31.97 2.27
CA ASP A 613 11.14 -32.93 2.74
C ASP A 613 12.52 -32.29 2.98
N HIS A 614 12.84 -31.20 2.27
CA HIS A 614 14.12 -30.50 2.37
C HIS A 614 14.21 -29.49 3.53
N SER A 615 13.06 -29.06 4.06
CA SER A 615 12.94 -28.00 5.08
C SER A 615 12.34 -28.50 6.40
N ARG A 616 11.78 -29.73 6.41
CA ARG A 616 11.14 -30.31 7.60
C ARG A 616 12.11 -30.41 8.79
N VAL A 617 11.56 -30.29 9.99
CA VAL A 617 12.26 -30.71 11.21
C VAL A 617 12.23 -32.24 11.28
N VAL A 618 13.39 -32.85 11.54
CA VAL A 618 13.54 -34.30 11.73
C VAL A 618 13.71 -34.56 13.22
N LEU A 619 12.93 -35.46 13.80
CA LEU A 619 13.05 -35.82 15.21
C LEU A 619 14.04 -36.96 15.43
N SER A 620 14.93 -36.79 16.41
CA SER A 620 15.79 -37.85 16.93
C SER A 620 14.96 -38.98 17.53
N SER A 621 14.86 -40.08 16.79
CA SER A 621 14.20 -41.32 17.21
C SER A 621 15.20 -42.25 17.90
N ILE A 622 14.72 -43.09 18.81
CA ILE A 622 15.53 -44.16 19.43
C ILE A 622 15.79 -45.31 18.43
N ASN A 623 14.91 -45.46 17.43
CA ASN A 623 15.05 -46.42 16.33
C ASN A 623 15.24 -45.65 15.00
N ASP A 624 16.27 -45.97 14.22
CA ASP A 624 16.89 -45.12 13.17
C ASP A 624 16.04 -44.53 12.02
N ASN A 625 14.73 -44.80 11.94
CA ASN A 625 13.86 -44.39 10.81
C ASN A 625 13.56 -42.87 10.70
N GLY A 626 14.30 -41.98 11.38
CA GLY A 626 14.24 -40.51 11.20
C GLY A 626 12.88 -39.87 11.48
N GLY A 627 12.57 -39.59 12.75
CA GLY A 627 11.24 -39.24 13.23
C GLY A 627 10.57 -38.05 12.54
N TYR A 628 9.24 -38.11 12.44
CA TYR A 628 8.42 -37.10 11.75
C TYR A 628 7.56 -36.26 12.70
N ILE A 629 7.50 -34.96 12.39
CA ILE A 629 6.57 -33.94 12.90
C ILE A 629 6.24 -32.97 11.75
N ASN A 630 5.01 -32.43 11.72
CA ASN A 630 4.61 -31.42 10.73
C ASN A 630 5.12 -30.02 11.13
N ALA A 631 6.43 -29.82 10.94
CA ALA A 631 7.14 -28.57 11.19
C ALA A 631 8.20 -28.34 10.10
N SER A 632 8.47 -27.08 9.77
CA SER A 632 9.51 -26.65 8.83
C SER A 632 10.40 -25.58 9.48
N TYR A 633 11.71 -25.62 9.23
CA TYR A 633 12.55 -24.44 9.40
C TYR A 633 12.18 -23.40 8.35
N ILE A 634 12.17 -22.11 8.70
CA ILE A 634 11.96 -20.99 7.78
C ILE A 634 13.18 -20.06 7.82
N GLU A 635 13.66 -19.68 6.65
CA GLU A 635 14.74 -18.72 6.44
C GLU A 635 14.27 -17.26 6.67
N ASP A 636 15.15 -16.42 7.22
CA ASP A 636 14.98 -14.98 7.27
C ASP A 636 15.33 -14.30 5.94
N THR A 637 15.28 -12.96 5.88
CA THR A 637 15.63 -12.17 4.70
C THR A 637 17.10 -12.27 4.26
N LYS A 638 17.94 -12.95 5.04
CA LYS A 638 19.36 -13.22 4.74
C LYS A 638 19.63 -14.70 4.44
N GLY A 639 18.60 -15.55 4.38
CA GLY A 639 18.74 -17.00 4.17
C GLY A 639 19.16 -17.78 5.42
N GLN A 640 19.08 -17.18 6.62
CA GLN A 640 19.42 -17.87 7.87
C GLN A 640 18.18 -18.52 8.46
N LYS A 641 18.27 -19.80 8.87
CA LYS A 641 17.16 -20.52 9.51
C LYS A 641 16.93 -19.98 10.92
N THR A 642 15.99 -19.04 11.05
CA THR A 642 15.72 -18.26 12.27
C THR A 642 14.41 -18.66 12.96
N TYR A 643 13.48 -19.29 12.22
CA TYR A 643 12.17 -19.68 12.73
C TYR A 643 11.86 -21.16 12.50
N ILE A 644 10.96 -21.71 13.31
CA ILE A 644 10.31 -23.00 13.07
C ILE A 644 8.79 -22.78 12.95
N ALA A 645 8.25 -22.98 11.75
CA ALA A 645 6.81 -22.93 11.49
C ALA A 645 6.21 -24.34 11.61
N THR A 646 5.25 -24.52 12.53
CA THR A 646 4.67 -25.84 12.84
C THR A 646 3.15 -25.80 12.97
N GLN A 647 2.48 -26.94 12.81
CA GLN A 647 1.04 -27.05 13.10
C GLN A 647 0.75 -26.94 14.60
N GLY A 648 -0.46 -26.52 14.96
CA GLY A 648 -0.96 -26.61 16.35
C GLY A 648 -1.09 -28.08 16.76
N PRO A 649 -0.41 -28.55 17.83
CA PRO A 649 -0.34 -29.96 18.21
C PRO A 649 -1.69 -30.67 18.24
N LYS A 650 -1.72 -31.93 17.78
CA LYS A 650 -2.83 -32.87 17.99
C LYS A 650 -2.54 -33.64 19.29
N PRO A 651 -3.53 -34.24 19.98
CA PRO A 651 -3.27 -35.01 21.20
C PRO A 651 -2.19 -36.09 21.03
N LYS A 652 -2.20 -36.81 19.89
CA LYS A 652 -1.20 -37.83 19.53
C LYS A 652 0.19 -37.28 19.15
N THR A 653 0.38 -35.96 19.06
CA THR A 653 1.67 -35.30 18.69
C THR A 653 2.17 -34.32 19.75
N ILE A 654 1.62 -34.33 20.96
CA ILE A 654 2.07 -33.45 22.07
C ILE A 654 3.49 -33.83 22.50
N ALA A 655 3.81 -35.12 22.57
CA ALA A 655 5.16 -35.60 22.88
C ALA A 655 6.16 -35.17 21.78
N ASP A 656 5.85 -35.43 20.51
CA ASP A 656 6.65 -35.00 19.35
C ASP A 656 7.01 -33.49 19.40
N PHE A 657 6.05 -32.65 19.77
CA PHE A 657 6.20 -31.19 19.84
C PHE A 657 7.17 -30.75 20.93
N TRP A 658 7.10 -31.33 22.14
CA TRP A 658 8.07 -31.03 23.20
C TRP A 658 9.44 -31.69 22.95
N THR A 659 9.50 -32.81 22.22
CA THR A 659 10.76 -33.36 21.71
C THR A 659 11.43 -32.39 20.73
N LEU A 660 10.68 -31.81 19.77
CA LEU A 660 11.20 -30.76 18.89
C LEU A 660 11.80 -29.59 19.69
N ILE A 661 11.04 -29.07 20.66
CA ILE A 661 11.44 -27.91 21.46
C ILE A 661 12.74 -28.18 22.25
N SER A 662 12.87 -29.37 22.84
CA SER A 662 14.08 -29.77 23.58
C SER A 662 15.26 -30.21 22.70
N GLN A 663 15.01 -30.58 21.44
CA GLN A 663 16.02 -30.95 20.45
C GLN A 663 16.63 -29.69 19.82
N GLU A 664 15.79 -28.79 19.32
CA GLU A 664 16.17 -27.58 18.60
C GLU A 664 16.48 -26.38 19.51
N GLU A 665 16.47 -26.60 20.83
CA GLU A 665 16.81 -25.63 21.88
C GLU A 665 15.98 -24.33 21.76
N VAL A 666 14.66 -24.53 21.59
CA VAL A 666 13.65 -23.48 21.48
C VAL A 666 13.27 -22.98 22.87
N THR A 667 13.57 -21.71 23.13
CA THR A 667 13.23 -20.98 24.38
C THR A 667 12.01 -20.07 24.21
N VAL A 668 11.59 -19.76 22.98
CA VAL A 668 10.45 -18.87 22.67
C VAL A 668 9.47 -19.57 21.74
N ILE A 669 8.22 -19.66 22.18
CA ILE A 669 7.07 -20.16 21.42
C ILE A 669 6.10 -19.01 21.18
N VAL A 670 5.58 -18.89 19.96
CA VAL A 670 4.52 -17.96 19.57
C VAL A 670 3.31 -18.75 19.10
N CYS A 671 2.23 -18.73 19.89
CA CYS A 671 0.95 -19.36 19.58
C CYS A 671 -0.05 -18.30 19.12
N LEU A 672 -0.60 -18.46 17.91
CA LEU A 672 -1.48 -17.49 17.24
C LEU A 672 -2.89 -18.08 16.97
N THR A 673 -3.39 -18.94 17.86
CA THR A 673 -4.70 -19.57 17.72
C THR A 673 -5.22 -19.99 19.09
N ASN A 674 -6.51 -19.76 19.33
CA ASN A 674 -7.17 -20.31 20.51
C ASN A 674 -7.30 -21.84 20.36
N LEU A 675 -7.50 -22.56 21.46
CA LEU A 675 -7.67 -24.02 21.43
C LEU A 675 -8.88 -24.44 20.59
N LYS A 676 -9.99 -23.72 20.77
CA LYS A 676 -11.24 -23.84 20.02
C LYS A 676 -11.60 -22.46 19.48
N GLU A 677 -12.13 -22.45 18.27
CA GLU A 677 -12.51 -21.27 17.49
C GLU A 677 -13.89 -21.58 16.87
N GLY A 678 -14.92 -20.92 17.37
CA GLY A 678 -16.33 -21.26 17.18
C GLY A 678 -16.62 -22.71 17.61
N ALA A 679 -17.16 -23.50 16.69
CA ALA A 679 -17.34 -24.94 16.90
C ALA A 679 -16.04 -25.78 16.70
N LYS A 680 -14.99 -25.22 16.06
CA LYS A 680 -13.87 -25.99 15.49
C LYS A 680 -12.64 -26.02 16.40
N ASN A 681 -12.09 -27.21 16.65
CA ASN A 681 -10.89 -27.41 17.48
C ASN A 681 -9.60 -27.13 16.68
N LYS A 682 -8.95 -25.99 16.94
CA LYS A 682 -7.78 -25.50 16.15
C LYS A 682 -6.44 -25.97 16.71
N CYS A 683 -6.32 -26.13 18.02
CA CYS A 683 -5.11 -26.63 18.69
C CYS A 683 -5.51 -27.53 19.88
N ALA A 684 -4.72 -28.57 20.20
CA ALA A 684 -4.86 -29.25 21.49
C ALA A 684 -4.06 -28.49 22.56
N GLN A 685 -4.55 -28.46 23.79
CA GLN A 685 -3.74 -27.98 24.91
C GLN A 685 -2.54 -28.92 25.10
N TYR A 686 -1.34 -28.40 24.83
CA TYR A 686 -0.09 -29.15 24.96
C TYR A 686 0.69 -28.81 26.23
N TRP A 687 0.14 -27.98 27.13
CA TRP A 687 0.75 -27.58 28.39
C TRP A 687 -0.10 -28.00 29.61
N PRO A 688 0.52 -28.35 30.75
CA PRO A 688 -0.22 -28.66 31.98
C PRO A 688 -0.75 -27.39 32.66
N ASN A 689 -1.60 -27.56 33.67
CA ASN A 689 -2.05 -26.46 34.53
C ASN A 689 -0.89 -25.87 35.33
N VAL A 690 -1.03 -24.65 35.85
CA VAL A 690 0.03 -23.99 36.65
C VAL A 690 0.40 -24.86 37.85
N ASN A 691 1.72 -24.96 38.14
CA ASN A 691 2.35 -25.87 39.12
C ASN A 691 2.28 -27.38 38.79
N ASP A 692 1.54 -27.81 37.78
CA ASP A 692 1.45 -29.21 37.35
C ASP A 692 2.51 -29.56 36.26
N LYS A 693 2.62 -30.87 35.96
CA LYS A 693 3.62 -31.45 35.06
C LYS A 693 2.99 -32.32 33.97
N LEU A 694 3.43 -32.14 32.74
CA LEU A 694 3.19 -33.04 31.62
C LEU A 694 4.45 -33.89 31.39
N GLN A 695 4.30 -35.21 31.18
CA GLN A 695 5.42 -36.09 30.87
C GLN A 695 5.17 -36.82 29.54
N GLY A 696 6.15 -36.77 28.63
CA GLY A 696 6.13 -37.46 27.34
C GLY A 696 7.50 -38.04 27.02
N GLY A 697 7.64 -39.37 27.08
CA GLY A 697 8.93 -40.05 26.91
C GLY A 697 9.98 -39.53 27.88
N ASN A 698 11.12 -39.07 27.33
CA ASN A 698 12.24 -38.51 28.09
C ASN A 698 12.04 -37.05 28.52
N ILE A 699 10.96 -36.38 28.08
CA ILE A 699 10.69 -34.98 28.37
C ILE A 699 9.66 -34.83 29.49
N THR A 700 9.94 -33.99 30.47
CA THR A 700 8.99 -33.55 31.49
C THR A 700 8.87 -32.03 31.45
N VAL A 701 7.65 -31.50 31.31
CA VAL A 701 7.36 -30.06 31.22
C VAL A 701 6.57 -29.65 32.45
N ARG A 702 7.06 -28.67 33.22
CA ARG A 702 6.33 -28.06 34.34
C ARG A 702 5.89 -26.66 33.96
N HIS A 703 4.67 -26.28 34.28
CA HIS A 703 4.18 -24.91 34.12
C HIS A 703 4.48 -24.11 35.38
N LEU A 704 5.32 -23.08 35.27
CA LEU A 704 5.81 -22.29 36.40
C LEU A 704 4.87 -21.14 36.75
N SER A 705 4.45 -20.38 35.75
CA SER A 705 3.58 -19.21 35.89
C SER A 705 2.93 -18.85 34.56
N GLU A 706 1.77 -18.20 34.63
CA GLU A 706 1.18 -17.49 33.50
C GLU A 706 0.82 -16.04 33.88
N SER A 707 0.77 -15.17 32.87
CA SER A 707 0.43 -13.75 32.99
C SER A 707 -0.52 -13.40 31.85
N THR A 708 -1.73 -12.98 32.21
CA THR A 708 -2.82 -12.68 31.28
C THR A 708 -2.88 -11.19 30.98
N TYR A 709 -3.00 -10.87 29.70
CA TYR A 709 -3.18 -9.52 29.16
C TYR A 709 -4.45 -9.53 28.29
N ALA A 710 -5.00 -8.35 27.96
CA ALA A 710 -6.29 -8.25 27.26
C ALA A 710 -6.35 -9.02 25.92
N GLU A 711 -5.21 -9.19 25.24
CA GLU A 711 -5.16 -9.81 23.91
C GLU A 711 -4.28 -11.07 23.82
N HIS A 712 -3.57 -11.42 24.89
CA HIS A 712 -2.61 -12.52 24.88
C HIS A 712 -2.30 -13.03 26.30
N VAL A 713 -1.69 -14.20 26.38
CA VAL A 713 -1.21 -14.78 27.64
C VAL A 713 0.23 -15.25 27.50
N ILE A 714 1.10 -14.82 28.41
CA ILE A 714 2.49 -15.26 28.51
C ILE A 714 2.56 -16.43 29.50
N ARG A 715 3.14 -17.56 29.10
CA ARG A 715 3.32 -18.75 29.97
C ARG A 715 4.79 -19.13 30.08
N ARG A 716 5.25 -19.50 31.27
CA ARG A 716 6.65 -19.90 31.52
C ARG A 716 6.72 -21.37 31.92
N PHE A 717 7.53 -22.13 31.21
CA PHE A 717 7.71 -23.56 31.39
C PHE A 717 9.14 -23.90 31.78
N LYS A 718 9.31 -24.90 32.64
CA LYS A 718 10.58 -25.61 32.84
C LYS A 718 10.49 -26.97 32.17
N ILE A 719 11.32 -27.18 31.14
CA ILE A 719 11.50 -28.47 30.49
C ILE A 719 12.69 -29.16 31.15
N HIS A 720 12.51 -30.41 31.52
CA HIS A 720 13.57 -31.32 31.96
C HIS A 720 13.70 -32.47 30.96
N ASN A 721 14.88 -32.62 30.35
CA ASN A 721 15.20 -33.70 29.43
C ASN A 721 16.04 -34.77 30.16
N LYS A 722 15.42 -35.91 30.45
CA LYS A 722 16.03 -37.04 31.18
C LYS A 722 17.22 -37.67 30.46
N ALA A 723 17.28 -37.58 29.13
CA ALA A 723 18.36 -38.16 28.33
C ALA A 723 19.58 -37.22 28.22
N LYS A 724 19.35 -35.90 28.12
CA LYS A 724 20.43 -34.89 28.18
C LYS A 724 20.86 -34.54 29.62
N GLN A 725 20.10 -34.95 30.65
CA GLN A 725 20.19 -34.44 32.04
C GLN A 725 20.19 -32.91 32.11
N GLN A 726 19.40 -32.29 31.24
CA GLN A 726 19.41 -30.85 30.99
C GLN A 726 18.05 -30.23 31.31
N ASP A 727 18.07 -29.12 32.04
CA ASP A 727 16.92 -28.25 32.24
C ASP A 727 16.96 -27.07 31.26
N CYS A 728 15.79 -26.67 30.75
CA CYS A 728 15.61 -25.52 29.87
C CYS A 728 14.38 -24.69 30.31
N LEU A 729 14.46 -23.37 30.20
CA LEU A 729 13.32 -22.47 30.43
C LEU A 729 12.77 -22.01 29.09
N VAL A 730 11.45 -22.17 28.91
CA VAL A 730 10.74 -21.83 27.67
C VAL A 730 9.58 -20.90 27.98
N THR A 731 9.48 -19.80 27.24
CA THR A 731 8.41 -18.81 27.37
C THR A 731 7.51 -18.86 26.13
N MET A 732 6.20 -18.93 26.36
CA MET A 732 5.19 -19.06 25.33
C MET A 732 4.30 -17.81 25.32
N PHE A 733 4.33 -17.09 24.22
CA PHE A 733 3.50 -15.92 23.95
C PHE A 733 2.28 -16.40 23.14
N HIS A 734 1.10 -16.40 23.76
CA HIS A 734 -0.14 -16.90 23.16
C HIS A 734 -1.06 -15.74 22.86
N TYR A 735 -1.10 -15.28 21.60
CA TYR A 735 -2.03 -14.24 21.14
C TYR A 735 -3.43 -14.83 20.97
N THR A 736 -4.39 -14.33 21.77
CA THR A 736 -5.76 -14.86 21.87
C THR A 736 -6.79 -14.01 21.12
N ALA A 737 -6.48 -12.73 20.83
CA ALA A 737 -7.40 -11.80 20.17
C ALA A 737 -7.58 -12.00 18.65
N TRP A 738 -6.85 -12.90 18.01
CA TRP A 738 -7.00 -13.14 16.56
C TRP A 738 -8.26 -13.96 16.26
N ALA A 739 -9.32 -13.26 15.86
CA ALA A 739 -10.62 -13.84 15.55
C ALA A 739 -10.61 -14.90 14.43
N ASP A 740 -11.65 -15.72 14.43
CA ASP A 740 -11.85 -16.89 13.56
C ASP A 740 -12.22 -16.48 12.13
N HIS A 741 -12.94 -15.36 12.04
CA HIS A 741 -13.35 -14.66 10.83
C HIS A 741 -12.73 -13.27 10.89
N GLY A 742 -11.99 -12.87 9.85
CA GLY A 742 -11.26 -11.61 9.80
C GLY A 742 -9.78 -11.70 10.17
N VAL A 743 -9.24 -10.58 10.63
CA VAL A 743 -7.81 -10.33 10.90
C VAL A 743 -7.62 -9.76 12.31
N ALA A 744 -6.42 -9.87 12.87
CA ALA A 744 -6.07 -9.13 14.09
C ALA A 744 -6.00 -7.62 13.80
N ASP A 745 -6.19 -6.77 14.81
CA ASP A 745 -5.89 -5.34 14.65
C ASP A 745 -4.38 -5.15 14.39
N PRO A 746 -3.99 -4.29 13.42
CA PRO A 746 -2.58 -4.14 13.05
C PRO A 746 -1.68 -3.59 14.16
N LEU A 747 -2.16 -2.66 14.98
CA LEU A 747 -1.38 -2.04 16.06
C LEU A 747 -1.24 -3.01 17.24
N SER A 748 -2.34 -3.64 17.62
CA SER A 748 -2.41 -4.72 18.59
C SER A 748 -1.45 -5.89 18.29
N LEU A 749 -1.39 -6.35 17.03
CA LEU A 749 -0.42 -7.36 16.59
C LEU A 749 1.03 -6.86 16.69
N VAL A 750 1.28 -5.57 16.46
CA VAL A 750 2.60 -4.93 16.60
C VAL A 750 3.02 -4.80 18.06
N VAL A 751 2.11 -4.49 18.99
CA VAL A 751 2.41 -4.45 20.43
C VAL A 751 2.81 -5.84 20.94
N PHE A 752 2.05 -6.88 20.56
CA PHE A 752 2.41 -8.27 20.84
C PHE A 752 3.77 -8.65 20.22
N HIS A 753 4.01 -8.30 18.94
CA HIS A 753 5.30 -8.53 18.27
C HIS A 753 6.47 -7.87 19.02
N ARG A 754 6.32 -6.63 19.51
CA ARG A 754 7.34 -5.91 20.29
C ARG A 754 7.71 -6.62 21.60
N GLN A 755 6.74 -7.20 22.32
CA GLN A 755 7.04 -7.99 23.52
C GLN A 755 7.82 -9.28 23.18
N VAL A 756 7.47 -9.97 22.09
CA VAL A 756 8.24 -11.16 21.63
C VAL A 756 9.63 -10.77 21.13
N MET A 757 9.78 -9.64 20.43
CA MET A 757 11.08 -9.05 20.05
C MET A 757 11.96 -8.82 21.28
N LYS A 758 11.42 -8.16 22.30
CA LYS A 758 12.11 -7.89 23.58
C LYS A 758 12.54 -9.18 24.31
N ALA A 759 11.76 -10.26 24.20
CA ALA A 759 12.10 -11.56 24.76
C ALA A 759 13.13 -12.34 23.93
N THR A 760 12.98 -12.36 22.60
CA THR A 760 13.94 -13.01 21.69
C THR A 760 15.30 -12.32 21.68
N ALA A 761 15.36 -11.00 21.86
CA ALA A 761 16.61 -10.25 22.04
C ALA A 761 17.37 -10.59 23.34
N LYS A 762 16.70 -11.18 24.33
CA LYS A 762 17.29 -11.67 25.61
C LYS A 762 17.41 -13.20 25.65
N SER A 763 17.15 -13.89 24.54
CA SER A 763 17.08 -15.34 24.44
C SER A 763 18.42 -15.98 24.09
N THR A 764 18.71 -17.14 24.70
CA THR A 764 19.82 -18.03 24.31
C THR A 764 19.39 -19.12 23.30
N GLY A 765 18.10 -19.32 23.08
CA GLY A 765 17.57 -20.37 22.20
C GLY A 765 17.70 -20.04 20.72
N LYS A 766 17.93 -21.07 19.91
CA LYS A 766 18.42 -20.95 18.52
C LYS A 766 17.38 -20.47 17.52
N TYR A 767 16.10 -20.80 17.72
CA TYR A 767 15.01 -20.44 16.82
C TYR A 767 13.78 -19.93 17.58
N THR A 768 13.01 -19.06 16.95
CA THR A 768 11.65 -18.72 17.41
C THR A 768 10.65 -19.70 16.79
N LEU A 769 9.97 -20.49 17.61
CA LEU A 769 8.92 -21.40 17.13
C LEU A 769 7.60 -20.64 17.02
N VAL A 770 6.96 -20.70 15.85
CA VAL A 770 5.69 -20.00 15.59
C VAL A 770 4.65 -21.00 15.08
N HIS A 771 3.46 -20.99 15.66
CA HIS A 771 2.36 -21.83 15.19
C HIS A 771 0.99 -21.15 15.31
N CYS A 772 0.04 -21.70 14.57
CA CYS A 772 -1.39 -21.44 14.71
C CYS A 772 -2.09 -22.81 14.66
N SER A 773 -3.15 -22.97 13.87
CA SER A 773 -3.73 -24.30 13.61
C SER A 773 -2.93 -25.09 12.57
N ALA A 774 -2.83 -24.58 11.33
CA ALA A 774 -2.11 -25.23 10.23
C ALA A 774 -0.60 -24.91 10.18
N GLY A 775 -0.18 -23.85 10.86
CA GLY A 775 1.20 -23.38 10.83
C GLY A 775 1.60 -22.68 9.53
N VAL A 776 0.66 -22.04 8.82
CA VAL A 776 0.93 -21.37 7.53
C VAL A 776 0.32 -19.97 7.40
N GLY A 777 -0.97 -19.78 7.74
CA GLY A 777 -1.65 -18.49 7.62
C GLY A 777 -1.16 -17.42 8.60
N ARG A 778 -1.79 -17.34 9.78
CA ARG A 778 -1.38 -16.43 10.88
C ARG A 778 0.11 -16.55 11.21
N THR A 779 0.65 -17.77 11.18
CA THR A 779 2.09 -18.08 11.35
C THR A 779 2.97 -17.38 10.32
N GLY A 780 2.63 -17.45 9.03
CA GLY A 780 3.39 -16.76 7.98
C GLY A 780 3.28 -15.24 8.09
N THR A 781 2.11 -14.72 8.47
CA THR A 781 1.92 -13.28 8.68
C THR A 781 2.81 -12.76 9.80
N TYR A 782 2.90 -13.49 10.92
CA TYR A 782 3.76 -13.11 12.05
C TYR A 782 5.26 -13.22 11.71
N ILE A 783 5.70 -14.32 11.08
CA ILE A 783 7.11 -14.49 10.67
C ILE A 783 7.51 -13.40 9.66
N ALA A 784 6.64 -13.07 8.71
CA ALA A 784 6.88 -11.98 7.77
C ALA A 784 6.94 -10.61 8.45
N LEU A 785 6.05 -10.32 9.41
CA LEU A 785 6.11 -9.09 10.20
C LEU A 785 7.46 -8.95 10.89
N ASP A 786 7.92 -10.00 11.58
CA ASP A 786 9.20 -9.98 12.29
C ASP A 786 10.42 -9.85 11.34
N ALA A 787 10.49 -10.68 10.30
CA ALA A 787 11.63 -10.69 9.38
C ALA A 787 11.72 -9.40 8.54
N LEU A 788 10.59 -8.88 8.03
CA LEU A 788 10.55 -7.64 7.26
C LEU A 788 10.71 -6.40 8.14
N TYR A 789 10.25 -6.43 9.40
CA TYR A 789 10.56 -5.36 10.35
C TYR A 789 12.07 -5.28 10.62
N ARG A 790 12.71 -6.43 10.93
CA ARG A 790 14.16 -6.52 11.08
C ARG A 790 14.92 -6.11 9.82
N GLU A 791 14.45 -6.47 8.62
CA GLU A 791 15.05 -6.03 7.35
C GLU A 791 14.95 -4.51 7.17
N GLY A 792 13.75 -3.93 7.35
CA GLY A 792 13.50 -2.50 7.15
C GLY A 792 14.20 -1.62 8.19
N GLN A 793 14.37 -2.09 9.43
CA GLN A 793 15.22 -1.41 10.43
C GLN A 793 16.69 -1.35 9.99
N ASN A 794 17.22 -2.40 9.35
CA ASN A 794 18.62 -2.47 8.95
C ASN A 794 18.92 -1.82 7.58
N THR A 795 17.94 -1.73 6.68
CA THR A 795 18.15 -1.33 5.27
C THR A 795 17.33 -0.12 4.81
N GLY A 796 16.34 0.30 5.60
CA GLY A 796 15.35 1.32 5.21
C GLY A 796 14.38 0.88 4.12
N LYS A 797 14.39 -0.40 3.70
CA LYS A 797 13.55 -0.97 2.64
C LYS A 797 13.01 -2.35 3.04
N ILE A 798 11.90 -2.76 2.42
CA ILE A 798 11.29 -4.10 2.59
C ILE A 798 10.80 -4.64 1.24
N ASN A 799 10.68 -5.96 1.11
CA ASN A 799 10.07 -6.58 -0.08
C ASN A 799 9.11 -7.72 0.30
N VAL A 800 7.84 -7.37 0.46
CA VAL A 800 6.80 -8.31 0.95
C VAL A 800 6.58 -9.50 0.00
N PRO A 801 6.44 -9.32 -1.34
CA PRO A 801 6.29 -10.45 -2.27
C PRO A 801 7.48 -11.39 -2.27
N LEU A 802 8.71 -10.85 -2.23
CA LEU A 802 9.94 -11.64 -2.21
C LEU A 802 10.03 -12.48 -0.95
N TYR A 803 9.82 -11.89 0.23
CA TYR A 803 9.94 -12.66 1.47
C TYR A 803 8.83 -13.70 1.65
N VAL A 804 7.59 -13.41 1.23
CA VAL A 804 6.52 -14.43 1.22
C VAL A 804 6.84 -15.56 0.24
N LYS A 805 7.46 -15.27 -0.91
CA LYS A 805 7.99 -16.30 -1.82
C LYS A 805 9.13 -17.12 -1.17
N THR A 806 10.02 -16.51 -0.41
CA THR A 806 11.06 -17.23 0.38
C THR A 806 10.43 -18.16 1.41
N MET A 807 9.48 -17.68 2.22
CA MET A 807 8.75 -18.55 3.16
C MET A 807 8.01 -19.69 2.44
N ARG A 808 7.47 -19.46 1.24
CA ARG A 808 6.75 -20.48 0.45
C ARG A 808 7.64 -21.51 -0.24
N LYS A 809 8.94 -21.24 -0.41
CA LYS A 809 9.98 -22.24 -0.70
C LYS A 809 10.15 -23.19 0.50
N ASP A 810 10.17 -22.66 1.72
CA ASP A 810 10.42 -23.46 2.92
C ASP A 810 9.18 -24.19 3.46
N ARG A 811 7.98 -23.64 3.28
CA ARG A 811 6.72 -24.28 3.71
C ARG A 811 5.55 -23.82 2.83
N MET A 812 4.73 -24.75 2.36
CA MET A 812 3.60 -24.44 1.48
C MET A 812 2.62 -23.42 2.10
N ASN A 813 2.00 -22.59 1.26
CA ASN A 813 0.86 -21.72 1.60
C ASN A 813 1.08 -20.75 2.78
N MET A 814 2.35 -20.38 3.08
CA MET A 814 2.67 -19.34 4.04
C MET A 814 1.99 -18.01 3.64
N ILE A 815 1.24 -17.43 4.58
CA ILE A 815 0.17 -16.44 4.36
C ILE A 815 -0.91 -16.98 3.42
N GLN A 816 -2.05 -17.37 4.00
CA GLN A 816 -3.04 -18.26 3.37
C GLN A 816 -4.25 -17.51 2.74
N GLY A 817 -4.33 -16.19 2.88
CA GLY A 817 -5.39 -15.41 2.23
C GLY A 817 -5.06 -13.94 2.05
N GLU A 818 -5.79 -13.28 1.15
CA GLU A 818 -5.58 -11.89 0.73
C GLU A 818 -5.63 -10.90 1.91
N GLU A 819 -6.59 -11.06 2.85
CA GLU A 819 -6.66 -10.20 4.04
C GLU A 819 -5.48 -10.41 5.02
N GLN A 820 -4.92 -11.62 5.12
CA GLN A 820 -3.70 -11.86 5.91
C GLN A 820 -2.46 -11.21 5.29
N TYR A 821 -2.47 -11.05 3.96
CA TYR A 821 -1.42 -10.36 3.20
C TYR A 821 -1.54 -8.84 3.34
N LYS A 822 -2.77 -8.30 3.29
CA LYS A 822 -3.09 -6.89 3.59
C LYS A 822 -2.78 -6.52 5.04
N LEU A 823 -3.10 -7.39 6.01
CA LEU A 823 -2.74 -7.22 7.43
C LEU A 823 -1.23 -7.04 7.62
N LEU A 824 -0.40 -7.83 6.92
CA LEU A 824 1.06 -7.72 7.01
C LEU A 824 1.54 -6.30 6.62
N TYR A 825 1.02 -5.76 5.52
CA TYR A 825 1.34 -4.39 5.11
C TYR A 825 0.89 -3.35 6.14
N LEU A 826 -0.32 -3.48 6.68
CA LEU A 826 -0.83 -2.58 7.74
C LEU A 826 0.01 -2.67 9.02
N ALA A 827 0.36 -3.87 9.47
CA ALA A 827 1.18 -4.08 10.66
C ALA A 827 2.61 -3.55 10.47
N LEU A 828 3.21 -3.70 9.29
CA LEU A 828 4.50 -3.09 8.98
C LEU A 828 4.41 -1.55 8.98
N MET A 829 3.32 -0.97 8.48
CA MET A 829 3.08 0.48 8.59
C MET A 829 3.01 0.92 10.07
N GLU A 830 2.22 0.23 10.90
CA GLU A 830 2.08 0.60 12.31
C GLU A 830 3.36 0.39 13.12
N ALA A 831 4.15 -0.64 12.79
CA ALA A 831 5.44 -0.94 13.41
C ALA A 831 6.50 0.15 13.15
N PHE A 832 6.54 0.69 11.92
CA PHE A 832 7.51 1.69 11.50
C PHE A 832 7.07 3.15 11.71
N ARG A 833 5.76 3.46 11.69
CA ARG A 833 5.27 4.85 11.79
C ARG A 833 5.30 5.46 13.20
N GLY A 834 5.18 4.63 14.24
CA GLY A 834 5.25 5.10 15.62
C GLY A 834 6.00 4.08 16.48
N PRO A 835 7.26 4.33 16.87
CA PRO A 835 8.06 3.40 17.67
C PRO A 835 7.45 3.19 19.07
N SER A 836 7.95 2.21 19.83
CA SER A 836 7.58 2.09 21.25
C SER A 836 8.38 3.11 22.05
N ARG A 837 7.71 3.75 23.02
CA ARG A 837 8.32 4.63 24.01
C ARG A 837 8.43 3.95 25.39
N CYS A 838 8.23 2.63 25.44
CA CYS A 838 8.29 1.79 26.62
C CYS A 838 9.61 1.94 27.37
N VAL A 839 9.55 2.53 28.57
CA VAL A 839 10.69 2.73 29.47
C VAL A 839 10.49 2.01 30.80
N PRO A 840 11.57 1.53 31.47
CA PRO A 840 11.51 1.08 32.85
C PRO A 840 10.94 2.13 33.80
N THR A 841 10.14 1.71 34.77
CA THR A 841 9.53 2.60 35.77
C THR A 841 10.52 3.58 36.42
N GLN A 842 11.75 3.12 36.72
CA GLN A 842 12.79 3.96 37.32
C GLN A 842 13.33 5.04 36.36
N MET A 843 13.39 4.76 35.06
CA MET A 843 13.79 5.75 34.05
C MET A 843 12.70 6.81 33.90
N PHE A 844 11.44 6.41 33.75
CA PHE A 844 10.30 7.33 33.73
C PHE A 844 10.29 8.26 34.96
N LEU A 845 10.44 7.68 36.16
CA LEU A 845 10.44 8.45 37.41
C LEU A 845 11.61 9.45 37.47
N SER A 846 12.83 9.05 37.08
CA SER A 846 13.99 9.97 37.09
C SER A 846 13.88 11.07 36.02
N GLU A 847 13.34 10.77 34.84
CA GLU A 847 13.10 11.77 33.78
C GLU A 847 11.98 12.77 34.14
N TYR A 848 11.02 12.34 34.97
CA TYR A 848 9.97 13.18 35.56
C TYR A 848 10.49 14.00 36.77
N GLN A 849 11.28 13.41 37.67
CA GLN A 849 11.86 14.14 38.82
C GLN A 849 12.83 15.26 38.39
N GLN A 850 13.52 15.09 37.25
CA GLN A 850 14.33 16.16 36.64
C GLN A 850 13.49 17.34 36.12
N GLN A 851 12.17 17.18 35.96
CA GLN A 851 11.23 18.23 35.58
C GLN A 851 10.87 19.09 36.81
N ASP A 852 10.43 18.45 37.90
CA ASP A 852 9.99 19.14 39.13
C ASP A 852 11.16 19.84 39.88
N SER A 853 12.39 19.30 39.78
CA SER A 853 13.57 19.85 40.49
C SER A 853 14.18 21.12 39.88
N TYR A 854 13.77 21.55 38.69
CA TYR A 854 14.24 22.77 38.01
C TYR A 854 13.19 23.90 37.95
N THR A 855 12.14 23.83 38.78
CA THR A 855 10.95 24.71 38.78
C THR A 855 11.17 26.20 39.10
N ASN A 856 12.42 26.67 39.21
CA ASN A 856 12.77 28.10 39.30
C ASN A 856 13.28 28.74 37.99
N CYS A 857 13.54 27.96 36.93
CA CYS A 857 13.83 28.48 35.58
C CYS A 857 13.37 27.45 34.52
N GLY A 858 12.18 27.64 33.96
CA GLY A 858 11.59 26.71 32.99
C GLY A 858 12.41 26.55 31.71
N ASN A 859 12.85 25.33 31.42
CA ASN A 859 13.70 25.03 30.26
C ASN A 859 12.86 24.63 29.03
N ALA A 860 12.81 25.52 28.04
CA ALA A 860 11.87 25.43 26.91
C ALA A 860 12.01 24.17 26.03
N SER A 861 13.17 23.49 26.06
CA SER A 861 13.44 22.34 25.17
C SER A 861 12.68 21.07 25.51
N LYS A 862 12.28 20.82 26.78
CA LYS A 862 11.58 19.57 27.15
C LYS A 862 10.06 19.69 26.97
N ILE A 863 9.49 20.89 27.08
CA ILE A 863 8.09 21.16 26.70
C ILE A 863 7.89 20.92 25.19
N SER A 864 8.84 21.34 24.35
CA SER A 864 8.79 21.04 22.92
C SER A 864 8.94 19.53 22.63
N SER A 865 9.56 18.75 23.51
CA SER A 865 9.66 17.29 23.38
C SER A 865 8.31 16.59 23.59
N LEU A 866 7.57 16.90 24.66
CA LEU A 866 6.24 16.30 24.88
C LEU A 866 5.21 16.82 23.87
N SER A 867 5.29 18.10 23.50
CA SER A 867 4.49 18.66 22.39
C SER A 867 4.78 17.95 21.06
N SER A 868 6.05 17.73 20.70
CA SER A 868 6.41 17.00 19.48
C SER A 868 5.92 15.54 19.49
N GLU A 869 5.90 14.89 20.65
CA GLU A 869 5.35 13.54 20.82
C GLU A 869 3.82 13.52 20.72
N PHE A 870 3.15 14.53 21.25
CA PHE A 870 1.71 14.70 21.13
C PHE A 870 1.28 14.97 19.68
N GLU A 871 2.00 15.83 18.95
CA GLU A 871 1.79 16.04 17.50
C GLU A 871 2.04 14.75 16.69
N GLU A 872 3.05 13.95 17.07
CA GLU A 872 3.26 12.62 16.49
C GLU A 872 2.03 11.72 16.73
N LEU A 873 1.53 11.64 17.97
CA LEU A 873 0.34 10.85 18.33
C LEU A 873 -0.87 11.25 17.48
N LEU A 874 -1.16 12.55 17.36
CA LEU A 874 -2.23 13.06 16.49
C LEU A 874 -2.02 12.67 15.02
N SER A 875 -0.78 12.69 14.51
CA SER A 875 -0.46 12.28 13.13
C SER A 875 -0.63 10.76 12.87
N LEU A 876 -0.71 9.95 13.92
CA LEU A 876 -0.90 8.49 13.86
C LEU A 876 -2.37 8.06 14.04
N ARG A 877 -3.25 8.97 14.46
CA ARG A 877 -4.69 8.71 14.68
C ARG A 877 -5.36 8.02 13.47
N LYS A 878 -6.12 6.95 13.72
CA LYS A 878 -6.91 6.23 12.69
C LYS A 878 -7.99 7.17 12.16
N VAL A 879 -8.01 7.40 10.85
CA VAL A 879 -9.00 8.25 10.19
C VAL A 879 -10.19 7.39 9.79
N TYR A 880 -11.38 7.76 10.28
CA TYR A 880 -12.65 7.10 9.99
C TYR A 880 -13.47 7.88 8.94
N SER A 881 -14.37 7.18 8.27
CA SER A 881 -15.32 7.73 7.30
C SER A 881 -16.68 8.01 7.95
N GLN A 882 -17.57 8.71 7.25
CA GLN A 882 -18.94 8.96 7.76
C GLN A 882 -19.81 7.69 7.89
N LYS A 883 -19.37 6.55 7.37
CA LYS A 883 -20.03 5.25 7.55
C LYS A 883 -19.71 4.60 8.89
N ASP A 884 -18.50 4.83 9.39
CA ASP A 884 -18.02 4.23 10.66
C ASP A 884 -18.65 4.89 11.90
N TYR A 885 -19.64 5.77 11.71
CA TYR A 885 -20.42 6.48 12.73
C TYR A 885 -21.93 6.50 12.39
N GLU A 886 -22.44 5.50 11.64
CA GLU A 886 -23.80 5.49 11.09
C GLU A 886 -24.89 5.68 12.15
N SER A 887 -24.86 4.91 13.24
CA SER A 887 -25.83 5.03 14.34
C SER A 887 -25.68 6.35 15.11
N GLY A 888 -24.44 6.81 15.34
CA GLY A 888 -24.16 8.07 16.04
C GLY A 888 -24.67 9.30 15.29
N ARG A 889 -24.54 9.28 13.96
CA ARG A 889 -25.05 10.33 13.07
C ARG A 889 -26.57 10.28 12.93
N ALA A 890 -27.17 9.09 12.91
CA ALA A 890 -28.63 8.93 12.90
C ALA A 890 -29.30 9.50 14.17
N HIS A 891 -28.64 9.40 15.32
CA HIS A 891 -29.14 9.85 16.62
C HIS A 891 -28.44 11.13 17.10
N ILE A 892 -28.16 12.09 16.21
CA ILE A 892 -27.33 13.26 16.54
C ILE A 892 -27.79 14.04 17.79
N THR A 893 -29.10 14.15 18.03
CA THR A 893 -29.70 14.81 19.21
C THR A 893 -29.60 14.00 20.51
N ALA A 894 -29.28 12.71 20.45
CA ALA A 894 -29.00 11.88 21.62
C ALA A 894 -27.56 12.05 22.14
N ASN A 895 -26.73 12.88 21.47
CA ASN A 895 -25.35 13.12 21.86
C ASN A 895 -25.23 14.42 22.66
N TYR A 896 -24.62 14.34 23.83
CA TYR A 896 -24.31 15.48 24.71
C TYR A 896 -23.36 16.46 24.01
N THR A 897 -22.36 15.93 23.28
CA THR A 897 -21.47 16.69 22.39
C THR A 897 -21.61 16.14 20.99
N GLN A 898 -22.31 16.87 20.11
CA GLN A 898 -22.71 16.40 18.77
C GLN A 898 -21.53 16.09 17.83
N SER A 899 -20.33 16.61 18.11
CA SER A 899 -19.11 16.35 17.33
C SER A 899 -18.30 15.12 17.79
N VAL A 900 -18.70 14.46 18.89
CA VAL A 900 -17.98 13.32 19.48
C VAL A 900 -18.91 12.10 19.45
N LEU A 901 -18.71 11.21 18.48
CA LEU A 901 -19.60 10.10 18.19
C LEU A 901 -18.92 8.75 18.44
N PRO A 902 -19.66 7.69 18.82
CA PRO A 902 -19.08 6.35 18.96
C PRO A 902 -18.77 5.78 17.57
N VAL A 903 -17.59 5.17 17.42
CA VAL A 903 -17.26 4.36 16.23
C VAL A 903 -18.08 3.08 16.26
N GLU A 904 -18.78 2.78 15.16
CA GLU A 904 -19.73 1.66 15.05
C GLU A 904 -19.09 0.31 15.42
N GLU A 905 -17.82 0.09 15.04
CA GLU A 905 -17.00 -1.11 15.32
C GLU A 905 -16.90 -1.47 16.82
N TYR A 906 -17.04 -0.47 17.72
CA TYR A 906 -16.82 -0.64 19.16
C TYR A 906 -17.99 -0.17 20.03
N MET A 907 -19.14 0.17 19.43
CA MET A 907 -20.27 0.77 20.14
C MET A 907 -21.02 -0.22 21.04
N CYS A 908 -21.45 0.24 22.21
CA CYS A 908 -22.32 -0.51 23.10
C CYS A 908 -23.78 -0.44 22.64
N HIS A 909 -24.16 -1.29 21.68
CA HIS A 909 -25.57 -1.47 21.29
C HIS A 909 -26.40 -1.98 22.48
N LEU A 910 -27.49 -1.29 22.80
CA LEU A 910 -28.42 -1.69 23.87
C LEU A 910 -29.40 -2.77 23.40
N SER A 911 -29.90 -3.58 24.34
CA SER A 911 -30.99 -4.54 24.10
C SER A 911 -32.26 -3.84 23.60
N TYR A 912 -33.00 -4.44 22.67
CA TYR A 912 -34.21 -3.81 22.14
C TYR A 912 -35.32 -3.72 23.20
N SER A 913 -35.84 -2.51 23.43
CA SER A 913 -37.04 -2.28 24.26
C SER A 913 -38.07 -1.44 23.50
N LYS A 914 -39.36 -1.71 23.73
CA LYS A 914 -40.46 -1.14 22.94
C LYS A 914 -40.66 0.35 23.27
N GLY A 915 -40.28 1.20 22.33
CA GLY A 915 -40.40 2.67 22.44
C GLY A 915 -39.07 3.37 22.71
N HIS A 916 -38.02 2.60 23.03
CA HIS A 916 -36.65 3.10 23.15
C HIS A 916 -35.83 2.70 21.92
N ASN A 917 -34.78 3.46 21.65
CA ASN A 917 -33.79 3.07 20.64
C ASN A 917 -32.73 2.12 21.26
N THR A 918 -31.87 1.55 20.42
CA THR A 918 -30.75 0.67 20.81
C THR A 918 -29.41 1.42 20.90
N TYR A 919 -29.45 2.76 20.89
CA TYR A 919 -28.29 3.64 20.81
C TYR A 919 -28.00 4.33 22.15
N TYR A 920 -26.74 4.25 22.58
CA TYR A 920 -26.18 5.17 23.56
C TYR A 920 -24.78 5.55 23.07
N ASN A 921 -24.35 6.79 23.31
CA ASN A 921 -22.97 7.18 23.03
C ASN A 921 -22.03 6.59 24.09
N ALA A 922 -21.74 5.31 23.90
CA ALA A 922 -20.90 4.45 24.72
C ALA A 922 -20.11 3.51 23.80
N ILE A 923 -18.83 3.29 24.12
CA ILE A 923 -17.98 2.32 23.44
C ILE A 923 -17.34 1.36 24.43
N LEU A 924 -17.02 0.15 23.94
CA LEU A 924 -16.37 -0.91 24.68
C LEU A 924 -14.85 -0.83 24.53
N LEU A 925 -14.14 -0.92 25.66
CA LEU A 925 -12.69 -0.78 25.76
C LEU A 925 -12.08 -1.95 26.55
N GLN A 926 -10.82 -2.23 26.25
CA GLN A 926 -9.97 -3.10 27.05
C GLN A 926 -9.11 -2.27 28.01
N SER A 927 -8.72 -2.89 29.12
CA SER A 927 -7.57 -2.44 29.90
C SER A 927 -6.30 -3.12 29.40
N PHE A 928 -5.22 -3.07 30.18
CA PHE A 928 -3.98 -3.76 29.85
C PHE A 928 -4.12 -5.27 30.12
N LEU A 929 -4.88 -5.62 31.16
CA LEU A 929 -5.05 -7.00 31.64
C LEU A 929 -6.34 -7.69 31.17
N GLU A 930 -7.44 -6.96 31.04
CA GLU A 930 -8.76 -7.52 30.66
C GLU A 930 -9.26 -6.97 29.33
N LYS A 931 -9.79 -7.85 28.46
CA LYS A 931 -10.52 -7.45 27.25
C LYS A 931 -11.92 -6.98 27.61
N ASP A 932 -12.42 -5.98 26.88
CA ASP A 932 -13.84 -5.55 26.90
C ASP A 932 -14.37 -5.25 28.32
N CYS A 933 -13.53 -4.74 29.22
CA CYS A 933 -13.79 -4.58 30.65
C CYS A 933 -14.20 -3.15 31.05
N ILE A 934 -13.86 -2.15 30.23
CA ILE A 934 -14.18 -0.74 30.44
C ILE A 934 -15.21 -0.32 29.39
N ILE A 935 -16.16 0.52 29.77
CA ILE A 935 -17.09 1.20 28.87
C ILE A 935 -16.83 2.69 29.02
N SER A 936 -16.63 3.40 27.92
CA SER A 936 -16.47 4.86 27.94
C SER A 936 -17.66 5.51 27.27
N ALA A 937 -18.36 6.38 28.00
CA ALA A 937 -19.65 6.93 27.58
C ALA A 937 -19.84 8.40 27.96
N GLN A 938 -20.78 9.06 27.29
CA GLN A 938 -21.25 10.40 27.68
C GLN A 938 -22.03 10.39 29.00
N TYR A 939 -22.22 11.55 29.62
CA TYR A 939 -23.21 11.72 30.70
C TYR A 939 -24.65 11.53 30.19
N PRO A 940 -25.56 10.97 31.02
CA PRO A 940 -26.96 10.81 30.64
C PRO A 940 -27.61 12.17 30.36
N LEU A 941 -28.21 12.33 29.20
CA LEU A 941 -29.18 13.39 28.92
C LEU A 941 -30.49 13.10 29.69
N PRO A 942 -31.32 14.11 30.04
CA PRO A 942 -32.50 13.92 30.88
C PRO A 942 -33.42 12.80 30.42
N ASP A 943 -33.81 12.81 29.14
CA ASP A 943 -34.74 11.83 28.54
C ASP A 943 -34.11 10.44 28.35
N TYR A 944 -32.77 10.34 28.43
CA TYR A 944 -31.98 9.12 28.22
C TYR A 944 -31.49 8.52 29.56
N SER A 945 -32.13 8.92 30.68
CA SER A 945 -31.79 8.43 32.01
C SER A 945 -32.07 6.94 32.19
N GLU A 946 -33.07 6.39 31.49
CA GLU A 946 -33.34 4.94 31.47
C GLU A 946 -32.32 4.18 30.62
N ASP A 947 -31.88 4.77 29.52
CA ASP A 947 -30.94 4.13 28.59
C ASP A 947 -29.54 3.96 29.21
N LEU A 948 -29.18 4.80 30.20
CA LEU A 948 -28.03 4.57 31.07
C LEU A 948 -28.22 3.33 31.97
N LEU A 949 -29.41 3.12 32.54
CA LEU A 949 -29.68 1.96 33.40
C LEU A 949 -29.74 0.67 32.57
N ARG A 950 -30.25 0.75 31.33
CA ARG A 950 -30.14 -0.31 30.30
C ARG A 950 -28.67 -0.63 29.99
N LEU A 951 -27.84 0.38 29.69
CA LEU A 951 -26.39 0.20 29.48
C LEU A 951 -25.71 -0.51 30.66
N VAL A 952 -26.05 -0.12 31.89
CA VAL A 952 -25.53 -0.73 33.13
C VAL A 952 -25.97 -2.20 33.28
N GLN A 953 -27.22 -2.51 32.98
CA GLN A 953 -27.78 -3.86 33.04
C GLN A 953 -27.22 -4.76 31.92
N ASP A 954 -27.38 -4.36 30.65
CA ASP A 954 -27.00 -5.12 29.45
C ASP A 954 -25.53 -5.51 29.46
N PHE A 955 -24.65 -4.59 29.87
CA PHE A 955 -23.20 -4.81 29.88
C PHE A 955 -22.66 -5.23 31.26
N ASN A 956 -23.51 -5.46 32.27
CA ASN A 956 -23.12 -5.82 33.64
C ASN A 956 -22.06 -4.84 34.21
N ALA A 957 -22.30 -3.53 34.06
CA ALA A 957 -21.38 -2.48 34.48
C ALA A 957 -21.56 -2.19 35.98
N ARG A 958 -20.80 -2.91 36.80
CA ARG A 958 -20.92 -2.89 38.27
C ARG A 958 -20.32 -1.66 38.92
N ILE A 959 -19.36 -1.02 38.25
CA ILE A 959 -18.66 0.16 38.75
C ILE A 959 -18.95 1.29 37.78
N VAL A 960 -19.58 2.36 38.24
CA VAL A 960 -20.00 3.51 37.41
C VAL A 960 -19.30 4.76 37.90
N VAL A 961 -18.58 5.46 37.04
CA VAL A 961 -17.64 6.53 37.41
C VAL A 961 -18.03 7.83 36.72
N PHE A 962 -18.46 8.82 37.48
CA PHE A 962 -18.73 10.17 37.01
C PHE A 962 -17.52 11.06 37.28
N LEU A 963 -16.86 11.51 36.21
CA LEU A 963 -15.69 12.41 36.30
C LEU A 963 -16.12 13.88 36.49
N CYS A 964 -17.18 14.09 37.27
CA CYS A 964 -17.71 15.35 37.79
C CYS A 964 -18.63 15.09 39.01
N PRO A 965 -19.17 16.12 39.69
CA PRO A 965 -20.21 15.95 40.71
C PRO A 965 -21.55 15.59 40.05
N ILE A 966 -22.18 14.48 40.43
CA ILE A 966 -23.43 13.98 39.83
C ILE A 966 -24.56 15.01 39.94
N LYS A 967 -24.61 15.75 41.05
CA LYS A 967 -25.60 16.82 41.30
C LYS A 967 -25.55 17.97 40.27
N ASP A 968 -24.43 18.14 39.56
CA ASP A 968 -24.26 19.19 38.55
C ASP A 968 -24.85 18.72 37.19
N LEU A 969 -25.25 17.44 37.07
CA LEU A 969 -25.94 16.86 35.91
C LEU A 969 -27.46 17.00 36.04
N ALA A 970 -28.13 17.62 35.06
CA ALA A 970 -29.58 17.83 35.07
C ALA A 970 -30.41 16.53 35.22
N SER A 971 -29.96 15.45 34.57
CA SER A 971 -30.55 14.11 34.59
C SER A 971 -30.46 13.41 35.95
N SER A 972 -29.50 13.76 36.82
CA SER A 972 -29.35 13.11 38.14
C SER A 972 -30.64 13.16 38.97
N SER A 973 -31.39 14.24 38.84
CA SER A 973 -32.68 14.45 39.50
C SER A 973 -33.75 13.40 39.15
N ALA A 974 -33.66 12.76 37.98
CA ALA A 974 -34.58 11.73 37.54
C ALA A 974 -34.24 10.35 38.13
N TRP A 975 -32.96 9.93 38.07
CA TRP A 975 -32.57 8.54 38.32
C TRP A 975 -31.72 8.31 39.59
N PHE A 976 -31.00 9.31 40.11
CA PHE A 976 -30.08 9.12 41.23
C PHE A 976 -30.80 9.31 42.58
N PRO A 977 -30.83 8.29 43.47
CA PRO A 977 -31.55 8.37 44.75
C PRO A 977 -30.76 9.13 45.82
N THR A 978 -31.47 9.81 46.71
CA THR A 978 -30.92 10.25 48.01
C THR A 978 -31.12 9.15 49.06
N LYS A 979 -30.50 9.30 50.24
CA LYS A 979 -30.53 8.30 51.33
C LYS A 979 -31.92 7.90 51.83
N THR A 980 -32.94 8.70 51.55
CA THR A 980 -34.35 8.47 51.92
C THR A 980 -35.29 8.32 50.72
N GLN A 981 -34.78 8.43 49.48
CA GLN A 981 -35.60 8.40 48.27
C GLN A 981 -35.35 7.13 47.45
N VAL A 982 -36.43 6.52 46.97
CA VAL A 982 -36.39 5.53 45.88
C VAL A 982 -36.72 6.25 44.58
N LYS A 983 -36.01 5.95 43.49
CA LYS A 983 -36.33 6.45 42.14
C LYS A 983 -36.95 5.33 41.30
N PHE A 984 -37.87 5.71 40.43
CA PHE A 984 -38.50 4.83 39.46
C PHE A 984 -38.28 5.42 38.07
N VAL A 985 -37.65 4.66 37.18
CA VAL A 985 -37.20 5.08 35.86
C VAL A 985 -37.59 3.96 34.89
N GLY A 986 -38.77 4.10 34.29
CA GLY A 986 -39.42 3.09 33.44
C GLY A 986 -39.53 1.72 34.10
N ASP A 987 -38.71 0.76 33.67
CA ASP A 987 -38.67 -0.61 34.21
C ASP A 987 -37.68 -0.81 35.36
N PHE A 988 -36.91 0.22 35.74
CA PHE A 988 -35.94 0.18 36.83
C PHE A 988 -36.42 0.89 38.10
N THR A 989 -36.15 0.26 39.25
CA THR A 989 -36.26 0.86 40.59
C THR A 989 -34.88 1.03 41.19
N VAL A 990 -34.46 2.27 41.47
CA VAL A 990 -33.11 2.61 41.97
C VAL A 990 -33.19 2.90 43.47
N LYS A 991 -32.40 2.18 44.26
CA LYS A 991 -32.38 2.25 45.74
C LYS A 991 -30.98 2.52 46.25
N HIS A 992 -30.84 3.51 47.13
CA HIS A 992 -29.60 3.79 47.87
C HIS A 992 -29.34 2.71 48.94
N VAL A 993 -28.11 2.22 49.04
CA VAL A 993 -27.66 1.29 50.11
C VAL A 993 -26.74 1.98 51.09
N SER A 994 -25.60 2.50 50.64
CA SER A 994 -24.60 3.15 51.49
C SER A 994 -23.80 4.22 50.74
N GLU A 995 -23.21 5.17 51.49
CA GLU A 995 -22.36 6.24 50.98
C GLU A 995 -21.09 6.33 51.84
N ALA A 996 -19.93 6.40 51.19
CA ALA A 996 -18.62 6.64 51.79
C ALA A 996 -17.91 7.79 51.06
N LYS A 997 -16.93 8.43 51.71
CA LYS A 997 -16.19 9.58 51.15
C LYS A 997 -14.69 9.39 51.39
N GLY A 998 -13.93 9.34 50.29
CA GLY A 998 -12.48 9.45 50.29
C GLY A 998 -12.03 10.92 50.13
N SER A 999 -10.73 11.14 49.93
CA SER A 999 -10.12 12.47 49.84
C SER A 999 -10.72 13.34 48.73
N HIS A 1000 -10.93 12.74 47.55
CA HIS A 1000 -11.35 13.42 46.33
C HIS A 1000 -12.51 12.73 45.59
N VAL A 1001 -13.08 11.69 46.21
CA VAL A 1001 -14.07 10.78 45.60
C VAL A 1001 -15.19 10.51 46.60
N THR A 1002 -16.44 10.52 46.13
CA THR A 1002 -17.60 10.00 46.91
C THR A 1002 -18.09 8.71 46.28
N ILE A 1003 -18.32 7.68 47.10
CA ILE A 1003 -18.63 6.31 46.70
C ILE A 1003 -20.01 5.95 47.23
N THR A 1004 -20.98 5.75 46.33
CA THR A 1004 -22.39 5.46 46.66
C THR A 1004 -22.78 4.10 46.11
N LYS A 1005 -23.13 3.14 46.98
CA LYS A 1005 -23.57 1.81 46.57
C LYS A 1005 -25.09 1.78 46.41
N LEU A 1006 -25.54 1.30 45.26
CA LEU A 1006 -26.94 1.27 44.85
C LEU A 1006 -27.38 -0.16 44.51
N VAL A 1007 -28.70 -0.40 44.57
CA VAL A 1007 -29.36 -1.53 43.92
C VAL A 1007 -30.25 -0.98 42.81
N LEU A 1008 -30.08 -1.49 41.59
CA LEU A 1008 -31.13 -1.39 40.57
C LEU A 1008 -31.93 -2.70 40.59
N GLN A 1009 -33.25 -2.59 40.68
CA GLN A 1009 -34.16 -3.72 40.50
C GLN A 1009 -34.89 -3.53 39.18
N SER A 1010 -34.86 -4.55 38.31
CA SER A 1010 -35.60 -4.57 37.04
C SER A 1010 -36.84 -5.46 37.19
N LYS A 1011 -37.90 -5.19 36.42
CA LYS A 1011 -39.10 -6.05 36.40
C LYS A 1011 -38.84 -7.43 35.77
N GLU A 1012 -37.86 -7.52 34.86
CA GLU A 1012 -37.59 -8.71 34.06
C GLU A 1012 -36.24 -9.38 34.36
N ASN A 1013 -35.32 -8.66 35.03
CA ASN A 1013 -33.96 -9.10 35.30
C ASN A 1013 -33.61 -9.09 36.80
N SER A 1014 -32.65 -9.93 37.20
CA SER A 1014 -32.17 -10.01 38.59
C SER A 1014 -31.52 -8.72 39.09
N ASP A 1015 -31.83 -8.33 40.33
CA ASP A 1015 -31.23 -7.19 41.06
C ASP A 1015 -29.72 -7.03 40.83
N ILE A 1016 -29.34 -5.89 40.24
CA ILE A 1016 -27.95 -5.53 40.01
C ILE A 1016 -27.48 -4.53 41.08
N ARG A 1017 -26.57 -4.99 41.95
CA ARG A 1017 -25.83 -4.12 42.88
C ARG A 1017 -24.72 -3.41 42.12
N ILE A 1018 -24.65 -2.09 42.21
CA ILE A 1018 -23.60 -1.27 41.59
C ILE A 1018 -22.94 -0.33 42.60
N THR A 1019 -21.67 -0.01 42.39
CA THR A 1019 -20.97 1.08 43.07
C THR A 1019 -20.85 2.26 42.10
N VAL A 1020 -21.39 3.42 42.50
CA VAL A 1020 -21.24 4.68 41.77
C VAL A 1020 -20.17 5.53 42.46
N LEU A 1021 -19.18 6.01 41.71
CA LEU A 1021 -18.14 6.91 42.17
C LEU A 1021 -18.31 8.27 41.49
N GLU A 1022 -18.24 9.37 42.25
CA GLU A 1022 -18.21 10.73 41.71
C GLU A 1022 -16.97 11.51 42.15
N CYS A 1023 -16.55 12.48 41.34
CA CYS A 1023 -15.47 13.43 41.63
C CYS A 1023 -16.04 14.80 42.05
N PRO A 1024 -16.43 15.00 43.34
CA PRO A 1024 -17.18 16.19 43.78
C PRO A 1024 -16.41 17.53 43.69
N THR A 1025 -15.11 17.49 43.43
CA THR A 1025 -14.23 18.65 43.20
C THR A 1025 -13.99 18.96 41.72
N TRP A 1026 -14.22 18.01 40.80
CA TRP A 1026 -13.81 18.14 39.39
C TRP A 1026 -14.95 18.63 38.51
N ARG A 1027 -15.28 19.92 38.56
CA ARG A 1027 -16.43 20.44 37.80
C ARG A 1027 -16.11 20.63 36.33
N GLU A 1028 -17.15 20.59 35.49
CA GLU A 1028 -17.06 21.02 34.09
C GLU A 1028 -16.46 22.44 34.00
N ARG A 1029 -15.62 22.67 33.00
CA ARG A 1029 -14.91 23.95 32.74
C ARG A 1029 -13.85 24.38 33.77
N GLN A 1030 -13.58 23.62 34.82
CA GLN A 1030 -12.32 23.75 35.56
C GLN A 1030 -11.18 23.11 34.75
N SER A 1031 -9.94 23.57 35.00
CA SER A 1031 -8.73 22.99 34.39
C SER A 1031 -8.66 21.48 34.61
N THR A 1032 -8.19 20.75 33.61
CA THR A 1032 -7.97 19.30 33.66
C THR A 1032 -6.82 18.90 34.59
N ALA A 1033 -5.94 19.84 34.97
CA ALA A 1033 -4.66 19.59 35.64
C ALA A 1033 -4.69 19.01 37.07
N ASP A 1034 -5.83 18.62 37.63
CA ASP A 1034 -5.88 17.99 38.97
C ASP A 1034 -5.54 16.48 38.90
N LYS A 1035 -4.24 16.22 38.82
CA LYS A 1035 -3.65 14.87 38.83
C LYS A 1035 -4.00 14.05 40.07
N ARG A 1036 -4.37 14.68 41.20
CA ARG A 1036 -4.70 13.96 42.45
C ARG A 1036 -6.11 13.43 42.44
N VAL A 1037 -7.08 14.21 41.96
CA VAL A 1037 -8.46 13.73 41.80
C VAL A 1037 -8.51 12.55 40.81
N LEU A 1038 -7.77 12.63 39.70
CA LEU A 1038 -7.67 11.53 38.74
C LEU A 1038 -6.99 10.27 39.34
N LEU A 1039 -5.91 10.46 40.10
CA LEU A 1039 -5.19 9.36 40.75
C LEU A 1039 -6.07 8.62 41.78
N ASP A 1040 -6.79 9.37 42.62
CA ASP A 1040 -7.61 8.79 43.68
C ASP A 1040 -8.85 8.07 43.13
N VAL A 1041 -9.53 8.61 42.10
CA VAL A 1041 -10.66 7.87 41.50
C VAL A 1041 -10.21 6.59 40.80
N ILE A 1042 -9.02 6.55 40.20
CA ILE A 1042 -8.45 5.32 39.63
C ILE A 1042 -8.10 4.30 40.73
N LYS A 1043 -7.54 4.73 41.86
CA LYS A 1043 -7.27 3.85 43.02
C LYS A 1043 -8.56 3.24 43.58
N GLU A 1044 -9.60 4.03 43.80
CA GLU A 1044 -10.89 3.53 44.32
C GLU A 1044 -11.56 2.57 43.33
N VAL A 1045 -11.52 2.87 42.02
CA VAL A 1045 -12.03 1.95 40.97
C VAL A 1045 -11.27 0.63 40.97
N LYS A 1046 -9.93 0.63 41.06
CA LYS A 1046 -9.13 -0.61 41.12
C LYS A 1046 -9.39 -1.40 42.41
N THR A 1047 -9.65 -0.71 43.52
CA THR A 1047 -10.08 -1.34 44.79
C THR A 1047 -11.44 -2.02 44.64
N GLU A 1048 -12.48 -1.34 44.18
CA GLU A 1048 -13.81 -1.93 43.98
C GLU A 1048 -13.80 -3.07 42.94
N LYS A 1049 -13.03 -2.93 41.85
CA LYS A 1049 -12.81 -3.97 40.83
C LYS A 1049 -12.14 -5.23 41.38
N THR A 1050 -11.41 -5.13 42.48
CA THR A 1050 -10.83 -6.29 43.18
C THR A 1050 -11.89 -7.10 43.95
N TYR A 1051 -13.00 -6.47 44.35
CA TYR A 1051 -14.05 -7.10 45.16
C TYR A 1051 -15.34 -7.42 44.39
N GLN A 1052 -15.51 -6.93 43.15
CA GLN A 1052 -16.74 -7.11 42.39
C GLN A 1052 -16.51 -7.43 40.91
N GLU A 1053 -17.00 -8.58 40.46
CA GLU A 1053 -17.00 -8.98 39.04
C GLU A 1053 -17.97 -8.11 38.21
N GLY A 1054 -17.43 -7.43 37.20
CA GLY A 1054 -18.21 -6.64 36.26
C GLY A 1054 -17.34 -5.73 35.39
N ARG A 1055 -18.02 -4.92 34.56
CA ARG A 1055 -17.41 -3.84 33.78
C ARG A 1055 -17.37 -2.54 34.55
N ILE A 1056 -16.42 -1.67 34.15
CA ILE A 1056 -16.26 -0.31 34.66
C ILE A 1056 -16.83 0.66 33.61
N LEU A 1057 -17.96 1.31 33.90
CA LEU A 1057 -18.52 2.38 33.08
C LEU A 1057 -17.92 3.72 33.52
N VAL A 1058 -17.19 4.40 32.65
CA VAL A 1058 -16.53 5.68 32.90
C VAL A 1058 -17.20 6.76 32.06
N GLN A 1059 -17.62 7.84 32.71
CA GLN A 1059 -18.43 8.89 32.10
C GLN A 1059 -17.78 10.28 32.22
N SER A 1060 -17.77 10.98 31.09
CA SER A 1060 -17.45 12.40 30.95
C SER A 1060 -18.49 13.06 30.04
N SER A 1061 -18.49 14.38 29.88
CA SER A 1061 -19.55 15.10 29.14
C SER A 1061 -19.73 14.58 27.71
N ASP A 1062 -18.65 14.43 26.97
CA ASP A 1062 -18.61 13.89 25.62
C ASP A 1062 -18.18 12.42 25.55
N GLY A 1063 -17.89 11.80 26.69
CA GLY A 1063 -17.27 10.47 26.77
C GLY A 1063 -15.81 10.41 26.31
N ALA A 1064 -15.10 11.53 26.14
CA ALA A 1064 -13.69 11.57 25.74
C ALA A 1064 -12.82 12.47 26.63
N THR A 1065 -13.17 13.74 26.86
CA THR A 1065 -12.30 14.78 27.46
C THR A 1065 -11.83 14.49 28.90
N ARG A 1066 -12.48 13.58 29.65
CA ARG A 1066 -11.90 13.01 30.89
C ARG A 1066 -11.75 11.49 30.88
N CYS A 1067 -12.57 10.79 30.08
CA CYS A 1067 -12.43 9.34 29.90
C CYS A 1067 -11.10 8.94 29.27
N GLY A 1068 -10.52 9.76 28.38
CA GLY A 1068 -9.23 9.51 27.74
C GLY A 1068 -8.09 9.42 28.76
N PRO A 1069 -7.78 10.49 29.51
CA PRO A 1069 -6.78 10.46 30.58
C PRO A 1069 -7.05 9.36 31.62
N PHE A 1070 -8.31 9.13 32.01
CA PHE A 1070 -8.66 8.01 32.91
C PHE A 1070 -8.24 6.66 32.33
N CYS A 1071 -8.61 6.35 31.08
CA CYS A 1071 -8.30 5.06 30.46
C CYS A 1071 -6.78 4.90 30.24
N VAL A 1072 -6.08 5.97 29.85
CA VAL A 1072 -4.62 5.97 29.67
C VAL A 1072 -3.90 5.68 30.98
N VAL A 1073 -4.20 6.42 32.05
CA VAL A 1073 -3.56 6.22 33.36
C VAL A 1073 -3.94 4.87 33.94
N TYR A 1074 -5.20 4.44 33.85
CA TYR A 1074 -5.64 3.13 34.35
C TYR A 1074 -4.82 1.98 33.70
N ASN A 1075 -4.64 2.01 32.37
CA ASN A 1075 -3.81 1.07 31.63
C ASN A 1075 -2.33 1.16 32.05
N ALA A 1076 -1.77 2.37 32.19
CA ALA A 1076 -0.37 2.57 32.59
C ALA A 1076 -0.09 2.03 34.01
N LEU A 1077 -1.02 2.20 34.95
CA LEU A 1077 -0.88 1.64 36.30
C LEU A 1077 -0.99 0.10 36.33
N GLU A 1078 -1.73 -0.51 35.41
CA GLU A 1078 -1.70 -1.97 35.21
C GLU A 1078 -0.35 -2.43 34.61
N GLN A 1079 0.17 -1.71 33.61
CA GLN A 1079 1.50 -1.98 33.01
C GLN A 1079 2.63 -1.89 34.05
N ILE A 1080 2.64 -0.85 34.88
CA ILE A 1080 3.62 -0.69 35.99
C ILE A 1080 3.55 -1.87 36.96
N THR A 1081 2.34 -2.34 37.29
CA THR A 1081 2.13 -3.42 38.26
C THR A 1081 2.74 -4.74 37.76
N VAL A 1082 2.54 -5.07 36.49
CA VAL A 1082 2.89 -6.38 35.90
C VAL A 1082 4.26 -6.38 35.20
N ASP A 1083 4.51 -5.40 34.31
CA ASP A 1083 5.72 -5.34 33.47
C ASP A 1083 6.85 -4.49 34.07
N ARG A 1084 6.55 -3.62 35.05
CA ARG A 1084 7.49 -2.63 35.64
C ARG A 1084 8.04 -1.63 34.59
N GLU A 1085 7.21 -1.29 33.62
CA GLU A 1085 7.49 -0.39 32.50
C GLU A 1085 6.28 0.53 32.21
N VAL A 1086 6.49 1.55 31.38
CA VAL A 1086 5.50 2.59 31.01
C VAL A 1086 5.63 2.92 29.51
N ASP A 1087 4.56 2.79 28.72
CA ASP A 1087 4.47 3.26 27.31
C ASP A 1087 3.15 4.05 27.09
N ILE A 1088 3.03 5.23 27.71
CA ILE A 1088 1.84 6.10 27.65
C ILE A 1088 1.43 6.40 26.20
N PHE A 1089 2.41 6.65 25.33
CA PHE A 1089 2.19 6.90 23.90
C PHE A 1089 1.48 5.74 23.19
N THR A 1090 1.95 4.50 23.39
CA THR A 1090 1.34 3.31 22.77
C THR A 1090 -0.04 3.03 23.35
N ILE A 1091 -0.23 3.22 24.66
CA ILE A 1091 -1.54 3.09 25.33
C ILE A 1091 -2.54 4.11 24.74
N ALA A 1092 -2.17 5.39 24.67
CA ALA A 1092 -3.01 6.45 24.11
C ALA A 1092 -3.38 6.16 22.64
N ARG A 1093 -2.43 5.68 21.84
CA ARG A 1093 -2.65 5.28 20.44
C ARG A 1093 -3.60 4.09 20.31
N GLN A 1094 -3.48 3.06 21.15
CA GLN A 1094 -4.40 1.90 21.16
C GLN A 1094 -5.83 2.29 21.60
N LEU A 1095 -5.97 3.28 22.47
CA LEU A 1095 -7.26 3.84 22.86
C LEU A 1095 -7.83 4.76 21.78
N GLN A 1096 -7.00 5.57 21.10
CA GLN A 1096 -7.41 6.41 19.96
C GLN A 1096 -7.88 5.62 18.73
N VAL A 1097 -7.52 4.33 18.60
CA VAL A 1097 -8.17 3.45 17.61
C VAL A 1097 -9.66 3.32 17.91
N ARG A 1098 -10.08 3.27 19.19
CA ARG A 1098 -11.46 2.99 19.61
C ARG A 1098 -12.31 4.25 19.84
N ARG A 1099 -11.71 5.34 20.33
CA ARG A 1099 -12.28 6.69 20.32
C ARG A 1099 -11.22 7.67 19.84
N PRO A 1100 -11.26 8.12 18.57
CA PRO A 1100 -10.29 9.07 18.04
C PRO A 1100 -10.12 10.32 18.90
N GLU A 1101 -11.18 10.73 19.60
CA GLU A 1101 -11.26 11.94 20.40
C GLU A 1101 -10.54 11.81 21.77
N PHE A 1102 -10.13 10.62 22.21
CA PHE A 1102 -9.36 10.48 23.45
C PHE A 1102 -8.00 11.18 23.39
N VAL A 1103 -7.72 11.98 24.42
CA VAL A 1103 -6.43 12.68 24.56
C VAL A 1103 -6.15 13.52 23.32
N SER A 1104 -7.06 14.47 23.08
CA SER A 1104 -7.04 15.38 21.92
C SER A 1104 -6.50 16.76 22.25
N THR A 1105 -6.07 17.01 23.48
CA THR A 1105 -5.33 18.22 23.86
C THR A 1105 -4.02 17.87 24.56
N LEU A 1106 -3.05 18.80 24.50
CA LEU A 1106 -1.75 18.60 25.15
C LEU A 1106 -1.90 18.53 26.69
N GLU A 1107 -2.89 19.22 27.26
CA GLU A 1107 -3.22 19.19 28.68
C GLU A 1107 -3.75 17.83 29.12
N GLU A 1108 -4.54 17.16 28.28
CA GLU A 1108 -5.00 15.77 28.53
C GLU A 1108 -3.82 14.77 28.50
N TYR A 1109 -2.82 15.01 27.63
CA TYR A 1109 -1.62 14.18 27.55
C TYR A 1109 -0.66 14.43 28.73
N GLN A 1110 -0.41 15.71 29.06
CA GLN A 1110 0.39 16.13 30.21
C GLN A 1110 -0.21 15.60 31.53
N LEU A 1111 -1.53 15.72 31.74
CA LEU A 1111 -2.23 15.14 32.89
C LEU A 1111 -1.98 13.63 33.02
N SER A 1112 -1.94 12.91 31.89
CA SER A 1112 -1.67 11.46 31.88
C SER A 1112 -0.25 11.14 32.34
N TYR A 1113 0.75 11.93 31.90
CA TYR A 1113 2.13 11.82 32.38
C TYR A 1113 2.26 12.18 33.87
N ASP A 1114 1.71 13.34 34.27
CA ASP A 1114 1.86 13.86 35.62
C ASP A 1114 1.17 12.99 36.68
N THR A 1115 0.04 12.35 36.33
CA THR A 1115 -0.67 11.41 37.21
C THR A 1115 0.10 10.10 37.39
N VAL A 1116 0.79 9.62 36.34
CA VAL A 1116 1.69 8.46 36.46
C VAL A 1116 2.95 8.81 37.27
N GLY A 1117 3.50 10.01 37.10
CA GLY A 1117 4.57 10.54 37.94
C GLY A 1117 4.17 10.64 39.42
N GLU A 1118 3.00 11.22 39.71
CA GLU A 1118 2.44 11.32 41.08
C GLU A 1118 2.19 9.93 41.69
N TYR A 1119 1.73 8.93 40.92
CA TYR A 1119 1.63 7.54 41.41
C TYR A 1119 3.00 7.02 41.86
N LEU A 1120 4.02 7.14 41.02
CA LEU A 1120 5.36 6.58 41.26
C LEU A 1120 6.14 7.29 42.36
N LEU A 1121 5.88 8.59 42.58
CA LEU A 1121 6.42 9.34 43.71
C LEU A 1121 5.83 8.91 45.07
N ASN A 1122 4.58 8.45 45.09
CA ASN A 1122 3.86 8.12 46.32
C ASN A 1122 3.83 6.60 46.64
N ASP A 1123 4.14 5.73 45.67
CA ASP A 1123 4.24 4.28 45.88
C ASP A 1123 5.56 3.95 46.62
N CYS A 1124 5.46 3.59 47.90
CA CYS A 1124 6.60 3.41 48.82
C CYS A 1124 7.61 2.32 48.40
N VAL A 1125 7.30 1.54 47.36
CA VAL A 1125 8.24 0.59 46.73
C VAL A 1125 9.37 1.32 45.97
N TYR A 1126 9.15 2.55 45.51
CA TYR A 1126 10.10 3.32 44.68
C TYR A 1126 10.78 4.49 45.42
N GLY A 1127 10.26 4.89 46.59
CA GLY A 1127 10.80 6.00 47.40
C GLY A 1127 12.11 5.70 48.17
N ASN A 1128 12.77 4.57 47.90
CA ASN A 1128 14.03 4.15 48.53
C ASN A 1128 15.05 3.66 47.49
N VAL A 1129 15.43 4.56 46.56
CA VAL A 1129 16.52 4.38 45.58
C VAL A 1129 17.39 5.63 45.56
#